data_AF-A0A3S3N5E0-F1
#
_entry.id   AF-A0A3S3N5E0-F1
#
_cell.length_a   1.000
_cell.length_b   1.000
_cell.length_c   1.000
_cell.angle_alpha   90.00
_cell.angle_beta   90.00
_cell.angle_gamma   90.00
#
_symmetry.space_group_name_H-M   'P 1'
#
loop_
_entity.id
_entity.type
_entity.pdbx_description
1 polymer ?
#
loop_
_entity_poly.entity_id
_entity_poly.type
_entity_poly.pdbx_seq_one_letter_code
_entity_poly.pdbx_strand_id
1 'polypeptide(L)'
;MERGRGRGRGRERSTGGGRQNAENPDRSNNPWFNPARPAPYPGNPPPPMATPWQNPAPQRWNPVQNPPRGNPVQNPPRGNPVQNPQRGNPVQNPPRGNPVQIPGSQPPPRANPWQTQGGAMRGSGGGQGGGRGGPRAFEYVPRAPVSDPTPSEPPVEELQQLKLTSSTSKTPLERPGRLPMIRPDGGGKDSVRRMELLVNHFKVEFKPRFTILHYDIDIKLENPPRPNAVVRVSKADALLLRNKLFSEELSIVPISKTAYDGEKNIYSAVELPTGNFAVTISKGEDTRPRTYIVSIKLVNKLELGVLDAYLKGKGQSVPRDILQGMDIIMRESPSRTQITMGKGFYSKSSVRNRDLGDGIMACTGSQQSLKPTSQGLSLCVDHSILPFRKPVNVLEFLKENLKISFDSDRPLNRNLIGKVERALKGLKVRVTHRNTTQKFVVMGLTKSITSHITFDLEDADSANSIRKVTLVDYFVEKYNLHIQYRHLPCLDFSKGKRTNYVPMEFCVLIEGQRYPKDDLNNYADRKLRDLSLLRPRERRQVICDIVNAAEDGPCGGEITRQFGITVSMTMTQVTSRVLSPPVLKLRNANNDCSALTPEGSCQYNLLNHKVVYGKDMIRWGILDFSQHWSINGRYMPLDVDKFTRAFVQRSRKLGIRMENYLFYEESSMDILSNPKALSDLLKYVYHDLANGHLQILFCPMADKHQGYKTLKRICETEIGIMTQCCLSFEANKCQDQTLANIALKMNAKAGGSNMELYQQLPNLGGDGHVMFIGADVNHPTGQDGLSPSITAVAATMNWPGANRYASRLRAQRRGEKIQDIGEMCFELLEAYARINKVKPERIILFRDGVSETQFDMVLNEELTEIRRAIESDGYKPTITVVVAQKRHLTRLFPMNEREGGKSGNVPPGTVVDKIIVHLDEFDFYLNSHYGSIGTSKPTHYHVLWDDHAFSSDQLQRLIYSLCYTFPRCTKPISLVPPVYYADLVAYRGRQYYESLNDYRSPASTSSSSSSSTFSISSSPASDHINFPKLHCDLENLMICI
;
A
#
# COMPACT_ATOMS: atom_id res chain seq x y z
N MET A 1 58.54 -6.89 7.60
CA MET A 1 59.78 -7.22 8.33
C MET A 1 59.41 -7.90 9.64
N GLU A 2 60.17 -8.92 10.04
CA GLU A 2 60.38 -9.46 11.42
C GLU A 2 59.16 -9.94 12.25
N ARG A 3 59.15 -11.22 12.71
CA ARG A 3 59.40 -11.72 14.10
C ARG A 3 58.40 -11.23 15.19
N GLY A 4 57.83 -12.06 16.08
CA GLY A 4 57.78 -13.54 16.18
C GLY A 4 57.99 -14.09 17.61
N ARG A 5 57.29 -15.19 17.97
CA ARG A 5 57.35 -15.96 19.27
C ARG A 5 56.73 -15.23 20.49
N GLY A 6 56.21 -15.88 21.55
CA GLY A 6 55.82 -17.29 21.75
C GLY A 6 55.83 -17.78 23.23
N ARG A 7 55.17 -18.93 23.51
CA ARG A 7 55.28 -19.85 24.70
C ARG A 7 54.71 -19.43 26.09
N GLY A 8 54.23 -20.44 26.84
CA GLY A 8 53.86 -20.43 28.28
C GLY A 8 52.45 -20.97 28.56
N ARG A 9 52.11 -22.25 28.87
CA ARG A 9 52.61 -23.37 29.73
C ARG A 9 52.19 -23.31 31.23
N GLY A 10 51.36 -24.28 31.64
CA GLY A 10 51.13 -24.72 33.04
C GLY A 10 49.75 -24.34 33.63
N ARG A 11 49.13 -25.14 34.53
CA ARG A 11 49.42 -26.52 34.97
C ARG A 11 48.19 -27.16 35.69
N GLU A 12 48.17 -28.50 35.75
CA GLU A 12 47.53 -29.48 36.68
C GLU A 12 46.76 -28.97 37.94
N ARG A 13 45.75 -29.65 38.56
CA ARG A 13 45.39 -31.10 38.61
C ARG A 13 43.99 -31.40 39.24
N SER A 14 43.49 -32.65 39.08
CA SER A 14 42.65 -33.55 39.96
C SER A 14 41.94 -33.02 41.23
N THR A 15 40.79 -33.52 41.78
CA THR A 15 39.77 -34.60 41.53
C THR A 15 38.62 -34.43 42.57
N GLY A 16 37.47 -35.13 42.63
CA GLY A 16 36.83 -36.15 41.76
C GLY A 16 36.06 -37.26 42.54
N GLY A 17 34.72 -37.34 42.43
CA GLY A 17 33.82 -38.35 43.06
C GLY A 17 32.95 -37.81 44.24
N GLY A 18 31.78 -38.36 44.61
CA GLY A 18 30.89 -39.35 43.98
C GLY A 18 29.88 -40.03 44.96
N ARG A 19 28.63 -40.35 44.50
CA ARG A 19 27.56 -41.15 45.21
C ARG A 19 26.96 -40.52 46.50
N GLN A 20 25.81 -40.95 47.08
CA GLN A 20 24.50 -41.45 46.57
C GLN A 20 23.40 -41.33 47.68
N ASN A 21 22.12 -41.33 47.29
CA ASN A 21 20.93 -41.83 48.02
C ASN A 21 20.41 -41.24 49.37
N ALA A 22 19.17 -40.74 49.31
CA ALA A 22 17.96 -41.21 50.05
C ALA A 22 17.47 -40.58 51.39
N GLU A 23 16.18 -40.90 51.64
CA GLU A 23 15.35 -40.81 52.86
C GLU A 23 14.62 -39.50 53.25
N ASN A 24 13.45 -39.70 53.90
CA ASN A 24 12.42 -38.74 54.32
C ASN A 24 11.45 -39.46 55.28
N PRO A 25 11.13 -38.91 56.48
CA PRO A 25 9.71 -38.90 56.89
C PRO A 25 9.24 -37.75 57.84
N ASP A 26 8.17 -37.07 57.42
CA ASP A 26 6.84 -36.94 58.10
C ASP A 26 6.61 -36.17 59.44
N ARG A 27 5.36 -35.65 59.58
CA ARG A 27 4.55 -35.23 60.78
C ARG A 27 4.65 -33.84 61.44
N SER A 28 3.52 -33.13 61.44
CA SER A 28 2.75 -32.72 62.65
C SER A 28 1.35 -32.15 62.29
N ASN A 29 0.48 -31.86 63.26
CA ASN A 29 -1.00 -31.75 63.11
C ASN A 29 -1.62 -30.35 63.42
N ASN A 30 -2.73 -30.01 62.73
CA ASN A 30 -4.07 -29.48 63.15
C ASN A 30 -4.28 -28.74 64.53
N PRO A 31 -5.43 -28.03 64.80
CA PRO A 31 -6.61 -27.68 63.97
C PRO A 31 -7.24 -26.24 64.15
N TRP A 32 -8.25 -25.94 63.31
CA TRP A 32 -9.42 -25.02 63.43
C TRP A 32 -9.65 -24.04 64.62
N PHE A 33 -10.08 -22.80 64.31
CA PHE A 33 -11.24 -22.10 64.95
C PHE A 33 -11.78 -20.92 64.09
N ASN A 34 -13.00 -20.42 64.36
CA ASN A 34 -13.70 -19.35 63.62
C ASN A 34 -14.74 -18.60 64.52
N PRO A 35 -14.88 -17.26 64.43
CA PRO A 35 -16.20 -16.66 64.68
C PRO A 35 -16.62 -15.41 63.86
N ALA A 36 -17.91 -15.42 63.48
CA ALA A 36 -18.88 -14.30 63.48
C ALA A 36 -18.83 -13.12 62.46
N ARG A 37 -20.03 -12.59 62.16
CA ARG A 37 -20.35 -11.31 61.49
C ARG A 37 -20.84 -10.27 62.52
N PRO A 38 -20.95 -8.98 62.14
CA PRO A 38 -22.29 -8.43 61.88
C PRO A 38 -22.41 -7.58 60.59
N ALA A 39 -23.60 -7.00 60.35
CA ALA A 39 -23.99 -6.11 59.23
C ALA A 39 -25.28 -5.33 59.66
N PRO A 40 -25.96 -4.47 58.85
CA PRO A 40 -25.70 -4.01 57.47
C PRO A 40 -26.01 -2.50 57.15
N TYR A 41 -25.72 -2.08 55.90
CA TYR A 41 -26.36 -0.98 55.11
C TYR A 41 -26.25 0.50 55.56
N PRO A 42 -26.57 1.49 54.69
CA PRO A 42 -26.89 1.42 53.24
C PRO A 42 -25.95 2.21 52.31
N GLY A 43 -25.96 1.88 51.01
CA GLY A 43 -25.32 2.65 49.93
C GLY A 43 -25.91 2.27 48.56
N ASN A 44 -26.20 3.26 47.71
CA ASN A 44 -27.00 3.05 46.49
C ASN A 44 -26.24 2.35 45.34
N PRO A 45 -26.96 1.64 44.43
CA PRO A 45 -26.35 0.75 43.45
C PRO A 45 -25.85 1.45 42.17
N PRO A 46 -24.78 0.91 41.52
CA PRO A 46 -24.44 1.24 40.14
C PRO A 46 -25.41 0.55 39.14
N PRO A 47 -25.60 1.11 37.93
CA PRO A 47 -26.48 0.53 36.91
C PRO A 47 -25.94 -0.80 36.32
N PRO A 48 -26.82 -1.69 35.81
CA PRO A 48 -26.44 -3.05 35.42
C PRO A 48 -25.58 -3.11 34.14
N MET A 49 -24.70 -4.12 34.09
CA MET A 49 -23.88 -4.41 32.92
C MET A 49 -24.73 -4.98 31.77
N ALA A 50 -24.51 -4.49 30.55
CA ALA A 50 -25.14 -5.03 29.35
C ALA A 50 -24.53 -6.39 28.97
N THR A 51 -25.39 -7.37 28.70
CA THR A 51 -25.01 -8.72 28.25
C THR A 51 -24.54 -8.73 26.78
N PRO A 52 -23.74 -9.74 26.36
CA PRO A 52 -23.34 -9.89 24.96
C PRO A 52 -24.53 -10.26 24.07
N TRP A 53 -24.83 -9.43 23.08
CA TRP A 53 -25.96 -9.68 22.17
C TRP A 53 -25.72 -10.88 21.25
N GLN A 54 -26.71 -11.77 21.20
CA GLN A 54 -26.78 -12.87 20.24
C GLN A 54 -27.24 -12.35 18.87
N ASN A 55 -26.66 -12.86 17.77
CA ASN A 55 -27.14 -12.58 16.41
C ASN A 55 -28.35 -13.47 16.07
N PRO A 56 -29.52 -12.92 15.69
CA PRO A 56 -30.62 -13.72 15.15
C PRO A 56 -30.38 -14.12 13.68
N ALA A 57 -30.86 -15.31 13.31
CA ALA A 57 -30.96 -15.73 11.91
C ALA A 57 -32.16 -15.05 11.20
N PRO A 58 -32.16 -14.91 9.87
CA PRO A 58 -33.17 -14.12 9.16
C PRO A 58 -34.51 -14.87 8.99
N GLN A 59 -35.59 -14.30 9.54
CA GLN A 59 -36.96 -14.70 9.20
C GLN A 59 -37.59 -13.74 8.17
N ARG A 60 -38.46 -14.28 7.31
CA ARG A 60 -39.33 -13.52 6.40
C ARG A 60 -40.54 -12.99 7.16
N TRP A 61 -40.93 -11.74 6.91
CA TRP A 61 -42.30 -11.24 7.18
C TRP A 61 -42.76 -10.33 6.05
N ASN A 62 -44.06 -10.36 5.76
CA ASN A 62 -44.76 -9.51 4.79
C ASN A 62 -45.86 -8.70 5.52
N PRO A 63 -46.31 -7.54 4.99
CA PRO A 63 -47.03 -6.54 5.79
C PRO A 63 -48.56 -6.51 5.60
N VAL A 64 -49.32 -6.26 6.67
CA VAL A 64 -50.75 -5.89 6.64
C VAL A 64 -51.13 -4.92 7.78
N GLN A 65 -51.98 -3.93 7.46
CA GLN A 65 -52.78 -3.06 8.36
C GLN A 65 -52.10 -1.94 9.18
N ASN A 66 -52.97 -1.02 9.64
CA ASN A 66 -52.72 0.41 9.89
C ASN A 66 -53.76 0.96 10.93
N PRO A 67 -53.96 2.28 11.20
CA PRO A 67 -53.73 2.87 12.52
C PRO A 67 -55.04 3.39 13.18
N PRO A 68 -54.94 4.19 14.27
CA PRO A 68 -55.80 5.38 14.34
C PRO A 68 -55.17 6.65 14.95
N ARG A 69 -55.38 7.78 14.25
CA ARG A 69 -55.66 9.17 14.74
C ARG A 69 -54.58 9.88 15.62
N GLY A 70 -54.46 11.21 15.61
CA GLY A 70 -55.31 12.24 14.98
C GLY A 70 -54.57 13.55 14.61
N ASN A 71 -55.34 14.53 14.16
CA ASN A 71 -54.94 15.85 13.60
C ASN A 71 -55.62 16.97 14.46
N PRO A 72 -55.57 18.32 14.18
CA PRO A 72 -56.04 18.94 12.92
C PRO A 72 -55.41 20.32 12.53
N VAL A 73 -56.03 21.02 11.54
CA VAL A 73 -55.84 22.44 11.12
C VAL A 73 -54.60 22.67 10.21
N GLN A 74 -54.61 23.43 9.09
CA GLN A 74 -55.66 24.19 8.36
C GLN A 74 -55.49 24.13 6.82
N ASN A 75 -56.35 24.86 6.07
CA ASN A 75 -56.34 25.18 4.61
C ASN A 75 -57.42 26.31 4.39
N PRO A 76 -57.85 26.78 3.18
CA PRO A 76 -57.71 26.31 1.78
C PRO A 76 -57.35 27.50 0.82
N PRO A 77 -57.71 27.57 -0.51
CA PRO A 77 -58.22 26.62 -1.52
C PRO A 77 -57.28 26.57 -2.78
N ARG A 78 -57.60 26.17 -4.02
CA ARG A 78 -58.70 25.52 -4.81
C ARG A 78 -57.99 24.89 -6.05
N GLY A 79 -58.49 23.92 -6.84
CA GLY A 79 -59.76 23.18 -6.93
C GLY A 79 -59.59 21.92 -7.81
N ASN A 80 -60.64 21.42 -8.49
CA ASN A 80 -60.66 20.27 -9.43
C ASN A 80 -61.99 20.34 -10.27
N PRO A 81 -62.42 19.42 -11.20
CA PRO A 81 -62.26 17.94 -11.25
C PRO A 81 -62.03 17.35 -12.69
N VAL A 82 -62.62 16.16 -13.01
CA VAL A 82 -62.73 15.46 -14.33
C VAL A 82 -61.51 14.57 -14.72
N GLN A 83 -61.61 13.27 -15.10
CA GLN A 83 -62.72 12.29 -15.05
C GLN A 83 -62.27 10.83 -14.66
N ASN A 84 -62.68 9.77 -15.38
CA ASN A 84 -62.63 8.32 -15.02
C ASN A 84 -62.90 7.43 -16.30
N PRO A 85 -63.18 6.09 -16.31
CA PRO A 85 -63.09 5.01 -15.28
C PRO A 85 -62.60 3.58 -15.69
N GLN A 86 -62.06 2.80 -14.72
CA GLN A 86 -62.20 1.32 -14.46
C GLN A 86 -61.85 0.26 -15.56
N ARG A 87 -61.70 -1.08 -15.37
CA ARG A 87 -61.87 -2.08 -14.26
C ARG A 87 -61.10 -3.41 -14.56
N GLY A 88 -60.76 -4.26 -13.57
CA GLY A 88 -60.67 -5.76 -13.76
C GLY A 88 -59.42 -6.56 -13.29
N ASN A 89 -59.64 -7.78 -12.75
CA ASN A 89 -58.71 -8.88 -12.34
C ASN A 89 -59.59 -10.17 -12.11
N PRO A 90 -59.17 -11.49 -12.12
CA PRO A 90 -58.11 -12.09 -11.25
C PRO A 90 -57.41 -13.47 -11.62
N VAL A 91 -56.32 -13.81 -10.92
CA VAL A 91 -55.83 -15.11 -10.30
C VAL A 91 -56.17 -16.53 -10.89
N GLN A 92 -55.16 -17.43 -11.08
CA GLN A 92 -55.04 -18.83 -10.55
C GLN A 92 -53.73 -19.62 -10.97
N ASN A 93 -53.53 -20.87 -10.47
CA ASN A 93 -52.38 -21.83 -10.56
C ASN A 93 -52.94 -23.30 -10.65
N PRO A 94 -52.20 -24.45 -10.78
CA PRO A 94 -50.77 -24.78 -11.07
C PRO A 94 -50.67 -25.70 -12.35
N PRO A 95 -50.28 -27.02 -12.47
CA PRO A 95 -49.47 -28.01 -11.72
C PRO A 95 -48.27 -28.72 -12.46
N ARG A 96 -48.44 -29.93 -13.08
CA ARG A 96 -47.37 -30.86 -13.58
C ARG A 96 -47.90 -31.89 -14.62
N GLY A 97 -47.03 -32.43 -15.51
CA GLY A 97 -47.27 -33.66 -16.29
C GLY A 97 -46.16 -34.01 -17.31
N ASN A 98 -45.92 -35.31 -17.59
CA ASN A 98 -44.93 -35.86 -18.56
C ASN A 98 -45.44 -37.25 -19.03
N PRO A 99 -45.41 -37.67 -20.32
CA PRO A 99 -44.39 -38.65 -20.80
C PRO A 99 -44.14 -38.74 -22.37
N VAL A 100 -43.22 -39.63 -22.83
CA VAL A 100 -43.25 -40.55 -24.04
C VAL A 100 -43.68 -40.02 -25.45
N GLN A 101 -43.06 -40.28 -26.63
CA GLN A 101 -41.87 -41.04 -27.15
C GLN A 101 -41.46 -40.46 -28.57
N ILE A 102 -40.35 -40.76 -29.29
CA ILE A 102 -39.84 -41.96 -30.05
C ILE A 102 -40.81 -42.45 -31.17
N PRO A 103 -40.41 -42.84 -32.42
CA PRO A 103 -39.08 -43.18 -33.02
C PRO A 103 -38.60 -42.18 -34.11
N GLY A 104 -37.55 -42.37 -34.96
CA GLY A 104 -36.58 -43.46 -35.29
C GLY A 104 -36.13 -43.26 -36.77
N SER A 105 -35.03 -43.80 -37.33
CA SER A 105 -34.29 -45.05 -37.09
C SER A 105 -32.80 -45.01 -37.58
N GLN A 106 -32.11 -46.15 -37.52
CA GLN A 106 -30.70 -46.48 -37.84
C GLN A 106 -30.68 -47.87 -38.54
N PRO A 107 -29.55 -48.60 -38.80
CA PRO A 107 -28.14 -48.30 -39.12
C PRO A 107 -27.75 -49.11 -40.43
N PRO A 108 -26.74 -50.02 -40.56
CA PRO A 108 -25.31 -50.14 -40.15
C PRO A 108 -24.39 -50.43 -41.41
N PRO A 109 -23.24 -51.18 -41.41
CA PRO A 109 -22.21 -51.55 -40.42
C PRO A 109 -20.73 -51.20 -40.85
N ARG A 110 -19.72 -51.74 -40.13
CA ARG A 110 -18.25 -51.66 -40.39
C ARG A 110 -17.69 -52.94 -41.08
N ALA A 111 -16.52 -52.87 -41.72
CA ALA A 111 -15.44 -53.91 -41.65
C ALA A 111 -14.08 -53.46 -42.25
N ASN A 112 -12.97 -54.03 -41.74
CA ASN A 112 -11.63 -54.15 -42.38
C ASN A 112 -11.51 -55.58 -43.01
N PRO A 113 -10.35 -56.15 -43.47
CA PRO A 113 -8.97 -55.65 -43.73
C PRO A 113 -8.35 -56.09 -45.10
N TRP A 114 -7.05 -55.78 -45.34
CA TRP A 114 -5.96 -56.58 -45.99
C TRP A 114 -4.98 -55.80 -46.90
N GLN A 115 -3.94 -56.49 -47.39
CA GLN A 115 -2.62 -56.00 -47.82
C GLN A 115 -2.42 -55.85 -49.35
N THR A 116 -1.21 -55.39 -49.72
CA THR A 116 -0.40 -55.59 -50.97
C THR A 116 -0.26 -54.37 -51.91
N GLN A 117 0.77 -54.26 -52.78
CA GLN A 117 2.23 -54.55 -52.70
C GLN A 117 2.91 -53.96 -53.98
N GLY A 118 4.12 -53.39 -53.88
CA GLY A 118 4.96 -53.00 -55.04
C GLY A 118 4.57 -51.68 -55.76
N GLY A 119 5.44 -51.07 -56.58
CA GLY A 119 6.86 -51.37 -56.85
C GLY A 119 7.43 -50.54 -58.02
N ALA A 120 8.77 -50.47 -58.14
CA ALA A 120 9.56 -49.77 -59.18
C ALA A 120 9.54 -48.21 -59.16
N MET A 121 10.56 -47.46 -59.61
CA MET A 121 11.92 -47.83 -60.07
C MET A 121 12.98 -46.71 -59.87
N ARG A 122 14.23 -47.13 -59.64
CA ARG A 122 15.55 -46.52 -60.01
C ARG A 122 15.74 -44.98 -60.07
N GLY A 123 16.82 -44.52 -59.41
CA GLY A 123 17.48 -43.23 -59.71
C GLY A 123 18.74 -43.02 -58.86
N SER A 124 19.92 -43.42 -59.37
CA SER A 124 21.21 -43.26 -58.66
C SER A 124 22.08 -42.19 -59.32
N GLY A 125 22.79 -41.39 -58.52
CA GLY A 125 23.80 -40.45 -58.99
C GLY A 125 24.57 -39.83 -57.83
N GLY A 126 25.89 -40.02 -57.81
CA GLY A 126 26.79 -39.40 -56.83
C GLY A 126 27.78 -38.45 -57.53
N GLY A 127 28.36 -37.52 -56.78
CA GLY A 127 29.36 -36.59 -57.30
C GLY A 127 30.30 -36.10 -56.20
N GLN A 128 31.60 -36.36 -56.34
CA GLN A 128 32.64 -35.71 -55.56
C GLN A 128 33.07 -34.41 -56.27
N GLY A 129 33.48 -33.41 -55.49
CA GLY A 129 34.10 -32.20 -56.01
C GLY A 129 34.87 -31.48 -54.91
N GLY A 130 36.20 -31.62 -54.89
CA GLY A 130 37.07 -31.00 -53.89
C GLY A 130 37.93 -29.88 -54.48
N GLY A 131 38.20 -28.84 -53.69
CA GLY A 131 39.15 -27.78 -54.01
C GLY A 131 40.12 -27.58 -52.84
N ARG A 132 41.43 -27.53 -53.12
CA ARG A 132 42.49 -27.31 -52.11
C ARG A 132 43.10 -25.92 -52.27
N GLY A 133 43.42 -25.29 -51.14
CA GLY A 133 44.29 -24.11 -51.05
C GLY A 133 44.79 -23.91 -49.61
N GLY A 134 46.08 -23.62 -49.46
CA GLY A 134 46.77 -23.26 -48.20
C GLY A 134 48.07 -22.53 -48.57
N PRO A 135 49.16 -22.57 -47.78
CA PRO A 135 49.29 -23.06 -46.39
C PRO A 135 50.19 -22.17 -45.47
N ARG A 136 50.26 -22.50 -44.16
CA ARG A 136 51.34 -22.10 -43.19
C ARG A 136 51.40 -20.58 -42.86
N ALA A 137 52.12 -20.12 -41.82
CA ALA A 137 53.16 -20.75 -40.99
C ALA A 137 53.01 -20.54 -39.46
N PHE A 138 53.92 -21.14 -38.69
CA PHE A 138 54.10 -20.97 -37.24
C PHE A 138 55.12 -19.86 -36.95
N GLU A 139 55.05 -19.23 -35.77
CA GLU A 139 56.25 -19.01 -34.95
C GLU A 139 55.93 -18.81 -33.45
N TYR A 140 56.89 -19.15 -32.58
CA TYR A 140 56.80 -19.08 -31.12
C TYR A 140 58.21 -19.12 -30.53
N VAL A 141 58.60 -18.11 -29.72
CA VAL A 141 59.32 -17.99 -28.40
C VAL A 141 60.14 -16.66 -28.37
N PRO A 142 60.75 -16.17 -27.25
CA PRO A 142 60.50 -16.32 -25.80
C PRO A 142 60.56 -15.01 -24.93
N ARG A 143 59.80 -14.98 -23.82
CA ARG A 143 60.05 -14.36 -22.48
C ARG A 143 60.96 -13.10 -22.24
N ALA A 144 60.33 -12.09 -21.59
CA ALA A 144 60.68 -11.47 -20.27
C ALA A 144 61.89 -10.47 -20.16
N PRO A 145 62.03 -9.62 -19.09
CA PRO A 145 61.10 -9.18 -18.01
C PRO A 145 61.12 -7.64 -17.62
N VAL A 146 60.29 -7.24 -16.62
CA VAL A 146 60.33 -6.04 -15.71
C VAL A 146 60.09 -4.60 -16.26
N SER A 147 59.03 -3.93 -15.77
CA SER A 147 59.06 -2.66 -14.98
C SER A 147 57.67 -1.98 -14.82
N ASP A 148 57.38 -1.45 -13.62
CA ASP A 148 56.29 -0.48 -13.38
C ASP A 148 56.72 0.93 -13.84
N PRO A 149 55.77 1.83 -14.18
CA PRO A 149 55.46 2.88 -13.20
C PRO A 149 53.98 3.20 -13.03
N THR A 150 53.65 3.83 -11.91
CA THR A 150 52.30 4.34 -11.55
C THR A 150 51.97 5.67 -12.24
N PRO A 151 50.67 5.95 -12.46
CA PRO A 151 50.15 7.31 -12.57
C PRO A 151 49.03 7.63 -11.56
N SER A 152 49.33 8.61 -10.71
CA SER A 152 48.44 9.52 -9.94
C SER A 152 46.91 9.40 -10.05
N GLU A 153 46.24 9.36 -8.89
CA GLU A 153 44.80 9.67 -8.74
C GLU A 153 44.52 11.19 -8.88
N PRO A 154 43.46 11.59 -9.62
CA PRO A 154 42.77 12.87 -9.42
C PRO A 154 41.66 12.74 -8.34
N PRO A 155 41.23 13.84 -7.70
CA PRO A 155 40.41 13.80 -6.48
C PRO A 155 38.93 13.43 -6.71
N VAL A 156 38.33 12.84 -5.67
CA VAL A 156 36.90 12.48 -5.62
C VAL A 156 36.03 13.70 -5.30
N GLU A 157 35.15 14.10 -6.20
CA GLU A 157 34.07 15.06 -5.92
C GLU A 157 32.78 14.37 -5.42
N GLU A 158 31.99 15.10 -4.63
CA GLU A 158 30.88 14.54 -3.84
C GLU A 158 29.60 14.23 -4.65
N LEU A 159 28.90 13.16 -4.27
CA LEU A 159 27.59 12.80 -4.84
C LEU A 159 26.53 13.87 -4.54
N GLN A 160 26.18 14.69 -5.54
CA GLN A 160 24.96 15.49 -5.49
C GLN A 160 23.70 14.63 -5.73
N GLN A 161 22.67 14.89 -4.92
CA GLN A 161 21.37 14.24 -5.05
C GLN A 161 20.69 14.67 -6.36
N LEU A 162 20.22 13.69 -7.14
CA LEU A 162 19.42 13.90 -8.35
C LEU A 162 18.17 14.74 -8.05
N LYS A 163 18.23 16.03 -8.41
CA LYS A 163 17.06 16.89 -8.56
C LYS A 163 16.52 16.68 -9.97
N LEU A 164 15.20 16.52 -10.12
CA LEU A 164 14.56 16.82 -11.40
C LEU A 164 14.57 18.34 -11.57
N THR A 165 15.58 18.85 -12.27
CA THR A 165 15.57 20.20 -12.84
C THR A 165 15.21 20.12 -14.32
N SER A 166 14.26 20.94 -14.76
CA SER A 166 13.84 21.08 -16.15
C SER A 166 14.92 21.79 -17.00
N SER A 167 16.03 21.09 -17.29
CA SER A 167 17.02 21.51 -18.27
C SER A 167 16.59 21.07 -19.67
N THR A 168 16.37 22.02 -20.59
CA THR A 168 16.08 21.75 -22.01
C THR A 168 17.32 21.28 -22.77
N SER A 169 17.78 20.06 -22.46
CA SER A 169 18.72 19.34 -23.31
C SER A 169 18.04 18.95 -24.62
N LYS A 170 18.57 19.43 -25.74
CA LYS A 170 18.17 18.94 -27.08
C LYS A 170 18.47 17.44 -27.14
N THR A 171 17.46 16.63 -27.38
CA THR A 171 17.61 15.18 -27.52
C THR A 171 18.48 14.83 -28.74
N PRO A 172 19.37 13.82 -28.63
CA PRO A 172 19.86 13.10 -29.81
C PRO A 172 18.69 12.49 -30.57
N LEU A 173 18.86 12.21 -31.88
CA LEU A 173 17.82 11.53 -32.66
C LEU A 173 17.75 10.05 -32.25
N GLU A 174 16.88 9.74 -31.31
CA GLU A 174 16.50 8.36 -31.00
C GLU A 174 15.33 7.90 -31.89
N ARG A 175 15.25 6.59 -32.12
CA ARG A 175 14.17 5.98 -32.91
C ARG A 175 12.84 6.13 -32.15
N PRO A 176 11.69 6.30 -32.83
CA PRO A 176 10.40 6.37 -32.14
C PRO A 176 10.15 5.09 -31.33
N GLY A 177 10.06 5.23 -30.01
CA GLY A 177 9.69 4.14 -29.11
C GLY A 177 8.24 3.71 -29.29
N ARG A 178 7.87 2.59 -28.66
CA ARG A 178 6.47 2.17 -28.55
C ARG A 178 5.71 3.21 -27.74
N LEU A 179 4.55 3.62 -28.24
CA LEU A 179 3.57 4.44 -27.52
C LEU A 179 2.47 3.53 -26.94
N PRO A 180 1.74 3.96 -25.89
CA PRO A 180 0.53 3.26 -25.45
C PRO A 180 -0.46 3.08 -26.60
N MET A 181 -1.09 1.91 -26.67
CA MET A 181 -1.99 1.61 -27.78
C MET A 181 -3.28 2.44 -27.77
N ILE A 182 -3.70 2.83 -28.98
CA ILE A 182 -5.00 3.44 -29.23
C ILE A 182 -6.10 2.38 -29.02
N ARG A 183 -7.26 2.80 -28.50
CA ARG A 183 -8.43 1.95 -28.28
C ARG A 183 -8.92 1.35 -29.62
N PRO A 184 -9.07 0.02 -29.72
CA PRO A 184 -9.41 -0.65 -30.98
C PRO A 184 -10.89 -0.50 -31.38
N ASP A 185 -11.73 0.02 -30.49
CA ASP A 185 -13.17 0.20 -30.72
C ASP A 185 -13.71 1.46 -30.01
N GLY A 186 -14.97 1.80 -30.28
CA GLY A 186 -15.68 2.90 -29.60
C GLY A 186 -16.09 2.60 -28.16
N GLY A 187 -15.34 1.77 -27.43
CA GLY A 187 -15.69 1.20 -26.14
C GLY A 187 -16.71 0.06 -26.23
N GLY A 188 -16.72 -0.76 -25.20
CA GLY A 188 -17.49 -2.00 -25.15
C GLY A 188 -19.01 -1.83 -25.17
N LYS A 189 -19.69 -2.90 -25.56
CA LYS A 189 -21.13 -3.00 -25.79
C LYS A 189 -21.78 -4.06 -24.90
N ASP A 190 -21.03 -5.12 -24.56
CA ASP A 190 -21.44 -6.24 -23.69
C ASP A 190 -21.93 -5.76 -22.32
N SER A 191 -23.13 -6.20 -21.93
CA SER A 191 -23.73 -5.88 -20.64
C SER A 191 -24.98 -6.73 -20.39
N VAL A 192 -25.14 -7.25 -19.17
CA VAL A 192 -26.46 -7.76 -18.71
C VAL A 192 -27.40 -6.62 -18.28
N ARG A 193 -26.83 -5.44 -17.97
CA ARG A 193 -27.56 -4.23 -17.55
C ARG A 193 -26.69 -2.98 -17.75
N ARG A 194 -27.32 -1.83 -17.99
CA ARG A 194 -26.69 -0.50 -17.94
C ARG A 194 -27.15 0.24 -16.69
N MET A 195 -26.32 1.13 -16.16
CA MET A 195 -26.60 1.90 -14.95
C MET A 195 -26.05 3.32 -15.07
N GLU A 196 -26.84 4.31 -14.68
CA GLU A 196 -26.39 5.70 -14.57
C GLU A 196 -25.66 5.92 -13.25
N LEU A 197 -24.42 6.38 -13.34
CA LEU A 197 -23.55 6.62 -12.20
C LEU A 197 -23.15 8.09 -12.11
N LEU A 198 -22.96 8.57 -10.88
CA LEU A 198 -22.19 9.76 -10.60
C LEU A 198 -20.75 9.36 -10.28
N VAL A 199 -19.80 10.15 -10.76
CA VAL A 199 -18.36 9.95 -10.55
C VAL A 199 -17.81 11.19 -9.84
N ASN A 200 -16.86 11.03 -8.92
CA ASN A 200 -16.15 12.15 -8.29
C ASN A 200 -15.12 12.85 -9.22
N HIS A 201 -15.53 13.07 -10.45
CA HIS A 201 -14.89 13.85 -11.50
C HIS A 201 -15.74 15.11 -11.69
N PHE A 202 -15.09 16.25 -11.86
CA PHE A 202 -15.73 17.56 -11.99
C PHE A 202 -15.13 18.26 -13.20
N LYS A 203 -15.93 18.46 -14.25
CA LYS A 203 -15.47 19.01 -15.53
C LYS A 203 -14.82 20.39 -15.30
N VAL A 204 -13.62 20.58 -15.85
CA VAL A 204 -12.89 21.85 -15.83
C VAL A 204 -12.99 22.48 -17.21
N GLU A 205 -13.50 23.70 -17.25
CA GLU A 205 -13.65 24.50 -18.46
C GLU A 205 -12.68 25.68 -18.40
N PHE A 206 -12.10 26.03 -19.54
CA PHE A 206 -11.09 27.10 -19.63
C PHE A 206 -11.20 27.79 -20.98
N LYS A 207 -10.69 29.02 -21.08
CA LYS A 207 -10.71 29.81 -22.32
C LYS A 207 -9.51 29.45 -23.19
N PRO A 208 -9.65 28.88 -24.41
CA PRO A 208 -8.51 28.47 -25.23
C PRO A 208 -7.60 29.62 -25.69
N ARG A 209 -8.13 30.85 -25.77
CA ARG A 209 -7.36 32.07 -26.06
C ARG A 209 -6.62 32.66 -24.85
N PHE A 210 -6.65 31.98 -23.70
CA PHE A 210 -5.95 32.44 -22.50
C PHE A 210 -4.53 31.87 -22.46
N THR A 211 -3.59 32.69 -22.00
CA THR A 211 -2.17 32.33 -21.88
C THR A 211 -1.74 32.50 -20.43
N ILE A 212 -1.28 31.41 -19.82
CA ILE A 212 -0.73 31.42 -18.46
C ILE A 212 0.75 31.80 -18.56
N LEU A 213 1.18 32.80 -17.82
CA LEU A 213 2.57 33.26 -17.83
C LEU A 213 3.34 32.55 -16.71
N HIS A 214 4.40 31.83 -17.06
CA HIS A 214 5.22 31.04 -16.13
C HIS A 214 6.58 31.73 -15.90
N TYR A 215 6.91 31.95 -14.63
CA TYR A 215 8.14 32.59 -14.19
C TYR A 215 8.90 31.68 -13.21
N ASP A 216 10.24 31.73 -13.27
CA ASP A 216 11.11 31.22 -12.22
C ASP A 216 11.26 32.29 -11.14
N ILE A 217 11.14 31.85 -9.88
CA ILE A 217 11.51 32.59 -8.69
C ILE A 217 12.79 31.97 -8.12
N ASP A 218 13.80 32.80 -7.89
CA ASP A 218 14.95 32.47 -7.06
C ASP A 218 14.97 33.37 -5.82
N ILE A 219 15.24 32.81 -4.65
CA ILE A 219 15.20 33.54 -3.37
C ILE A 219 16.53 33.34 -2.65
N LYS A 220 17.32 34.42 -2.60
CA LYS A 220 18.64 34.47 -1.95
C LYS A 220 18.58 35.36 -0.72
N LEU A 221 19.26 34.97 0.35
CA LEU A 221 19.52 35.86 1.47
C LEU A 221 20.58 36.87 1.04
N GLU A 222 20.27 38.18 1.13
CA GLU A 222 21.16 39.26 0.65
C GLU A 222 22.54 39.21 1.31
N ASN A 223 22.55 39.06 2.64
CA ASN A 223 23.74 38.99 3.46
C ASN A 223 23.88 37.57 4.07
N PRO A 224 24.48 36.60 3.34
CA PRO A 224 24.66 35.24 3.82
C PRO A 224 25.75 35.15 4.90
N PRO A 225 25.63 34.21 5.87
CA PRO A 225 26.57 34.11 7.00
C PRO A 225 27.98 33.59 6.64
N ARG A 226 28.21 33.23 5.37
CA ARG A 226 29.51 33.03 4.71
C ARG A 226 29.35 33.37 3.22
N PRO A 227 30.41 33.80 2.51
CA PRO A 227 30.41 33.86 1.05
C PRO A 227 29.94 32.54 0.44
N ASN A 228 29.17 32.62 -0.65
CA ASN A 228 28.61 31.49 -1.42
C ASN A 228 27.75 30.48 -0.63
N ALA A 229 27.34 30.76 0.62
CA ALA A 229 26.50 29.85 1.39
C ALA A 229 25.04 29.81 0.88
N VAL A 230 24.63 28.68 0.29
CA VAL A 230 23.25 28.44 -0.18
C VAL A 230 22.30 28.25 1.01
N VAL A 231 21.75 29.36 1.51
CA VAL A 231 20.75 29.35 2.59
C VAL A 231 19.39 28.89 2.04
N ARG A 232 19.10 27.59 2.14
CA ARG A 232 17.83 27.01 1.67
C ARG A 232 16.64 27.60 2.44
N VAL A 233 15.86 28.45 1.76
CA VAL A 233 14.60 29.03 2.25
C VAL A 233 13.57 27.90 2.45
N SER A 234 12.75 28.00 3.50
CA SER A 234 11.67 27.02 3.74
C SER A 234 10.40 27.42 3.00
N LYS A 235 9.54 26.46 2.57
CA LYS A 235 8.28 26.78 1.86
C LYS A 235 7.42 27.81 2.59
N ALA A 236 7.37 27.74 3.92
CA ALA A 236 6.62 28.70 4.74
C ALA A 236 7.22 30.12 4.68
N ASP A 237 8.54 30.23 4.62
CA ASP A 237 9.24 31.52 4.47
C ASP A 237 9.10 32.06 3.05
N ALA A 238 9.15 31.18 2.03
CA ALA A 238 8.93 31.57 0.63
C ALA A 238 7.50 32.08 0.39
N LEU A 239 6.49 31.47 1.02
CA LEU A 239 5.10 31.97 1.00
C LEU A 239 4.95 33.32 1.73
N LEU A 240 5.65 33.52 2.87
CA LEU A 240 5.66 34.82 3.55
C LEU A 240 6.36 35.91 2.71
N LEU A 241 7.49 35.58 2.06
CA LEU A 241 8.22 36.47 1.16
C LEU A 241 7.37 36.83 -0.06
N ARG A 242 6.67 35.87 -0.67
CA ARG A 242 5.70 36.16 -1.74
C ARG A 242 4.59 37.09 -1.24
N ASN A 243 3.95 36.78 -0.11
CA ASN A 243 2.86 37.62 0.40
C ASN A 243 3.32 39.06 0.64
N LYS A 244 4.53 39.25 1.20
CA LYS A 244 5.11 40.59 1.43
C LYS A 244 5.51 41.29 0.13
N LEU A 245 6.12 40.58 -0.82
CA LEU A 245 6.46 41.10 -2.15
C LEU A 245 5.21 41.65 -2.87
N PHE A 246 4.09 40.93 -2.80
CA PHE A 246 2.83 41.35 -3.42
C PHE A 246 2.02 42.37 -2.59
N SER A 247 2.41 42.68 -1.34
CA SER A 247 1.82 43.77 -0.56
C SER A 247 2.61 45.09 -0.63
N GLU A 248 3.91 45.02 -0.94
CA GLU A 248 4.81 46.17 -1.02
C GLU A 248 5.21 46.42 -2.48
N GLU A 249 6.32 45.81 -2.92
CA GLU A 249 6.96 46.00 -4.24
C GLU A 249 6.02 45.80 -5.46
N LEU A 250 5.15 44.79 -5.40
CA LEU A 250 4.26 44.38 -6.49
C LEU A 250 2.77 44.64 -6.18
N SER A 251 2.49 45.60 -5.28
CA SER A 251 1.14 45.98 -4.83
C SER A 251 0.13 46.31 -5.95
N ILE A 252 0.60 46.71 -7.14
CA ILE A 252 -0.23 46.94 -8.34
C ILE A 252 -0.83 45.63 -8.90
N VAL A 253 -0.20 44.48 -8.64
CA VAL A 253 -0.65 43.17 -9.13
C VAL A 253 -1.40 42.41 -8.03
N PRO A 254 -2.71 42.14 -8.15
CA PRO A 254 -3.44 41.38 -7.15
C PRO A 254 -2.86 39.97 -6.98
N ILE A 255 -2.53 39.58 -5.75
CA ILE A 255 -2.01 38.24 -5.40
C ILE A 255 -3.02 37.10 -5.70
N SER A 256 -4.28 37.42 -6.02
CA SER A 256 -5.29 36.47 -6.54
C SER A 256 -5.05 36.09 -8.01
N LYS A 257 -4.27 36.87 -8.76
CA LYS A 257 -3.88 36.61 -10.16
C LYS A 257 -2.61 35.77 -10.29
N THR A 258 -2.08 35.21 -9.19
CA THR A 258 -0.89 34.36 -9.19
C THR A 258 -1.06 33.05 -8.41
N ALA A 259 -0.34 32.01 -8.83
CA ALA A 259 -0.25 30.72 -8.15
C ALA A 259 1.21 30.27 -8.01
N TYR A 260 1.61 29.70 -6.87
CA TYR A 260 3.02 29.41 -6.56
C TYR A 260 3.21 28.04 -5.90
N ASP A 261 4.18 27.26 -6.38
CA ASP A 261 4.51 25.92 -5.85
C ASP A 261 5.21 25.92 -4.46
N GLY A 262 5.52 27.11 -3.92
CA GLY A 262 6.26 27.29 -2.68
C GLY A 262 7.76 26.98 -2.79
N GLU A 263 8.29 26.87 -4.01
CA GLU A 263 9.70 26.65 -4.34
C GLU A 263 10.18 27.59 -5.44
N LYS A 264 9.90 27.29 -6.71
CA LYS A 264 10.48 28.01 -7.87
C LYS A 264 9.45 28.51 -8.88
N ASN A 265 8.33 27.83 -9.07
CA ASN A 265 7.44 28.13 -10.19
C ASN A 265 6.26 29.00 -9.74
N ILE A 266 6.23 30.25 -10.19
CA ILE A 266 5.04 31.10 -10.10
C ILE A 266 4.38 31.21 -11.48
N TYR A 267 3.05 31.10 -11.49
CA TYR A 267 2.19 31.26 -12.65
C TYR A 267 1.34 32.51 -12.45
N SER A 268 1.10 33.27 -13.52
CA SER A 268 0.34 34.52 -13.46
C SER A 268 -0.66 34.65 -14.61
N ALA A 269 -1.79 35.31 -14.32
CA ALA A 269 -2.81 35.71 -15.28
C ALA A 269 -2.53 37.08 -15.94
N VAL A 270 -1.48 37.79 -15.49
CA VAL A 270 -1.03 39.10 -15.97
C VAL A 270 0.50 39.18 -15.96
N GLU A 271 1.08 40.08 -16.74
CA GLU A 271 2.55 40.23 -16.76
C GLU A 271 3.06 40.77 -15.41
N LEU A 272 4.00 40.03 -14.81
CA LEU A 272 4.72 40.41 -13.60
C LEU A 272 5.99 41.19 -13.96
N PRO A 273 6.33 42.27 -13.23
CA PRO A 273 7.64 42.90 -13.31
C PRO A 273 8.78 41.89 -13.09
N THR A 274 9.69 41.76 -14.06
CA THR A 274 10.88 40.91 -13.96
C THR A 274 12.06 41.72 -13.45
N GLY A 275 12.80 41.19 -12.48
CA GLY A 275 13.90 41.91 -11.83
C GLY A 275 14.30 41.27 -10.51
N ASN A 276 15.07 42.01 -9.71
CA ASN A 276 15.49 41.64 -8.35
C ASN A 276 14.81 42.57 -7.34
N PHE A 277 14.06 42.01 -6.40
CA PHE A 277 13.29 42.76 -5.40
C PHE A 277 13.81 42.45 -3.99
N ALA A 278 14.02 43.48 -3.16
CA ALA A 278 14.58 43.33 -1.82
C ALA A 278 13.47 43.23 -0.75
N VAL A 279 13.17 42.02 -0.29
CA VAL A 279 12.01 41.76 0.58
C VAL A 279 12.46 41.43 2.01
N THR A 280 12.10 42.29 2.96
CA THR A 280 12.61 42.23 4.35
C THR A 280 11.61 41.64 5.35
N ILE A 281 11.83 40.40 5.81
CA ILE A 281 10.95 39.74 6.78
C ILE A 281 11.54 39.70 8.21
N SER A 282 10.69 39.99 9.20
CA SER A 282 10.90 39.68 10.62
C SER A 282 10.04 38.47 11.04
N LYS A 283 10.35 37.83 12.17
CA LYS A 283 9.63 36.62 12.67
C LYS A 283 9.15 36.75 14.13
N GLY A 284 9.05 37.98 14.64
CA GLY A 284 8.74 38.32 16.03
C GLY A 284 9.74 39.33 16.61
N GLU A 285 9.43 39.88 17.78
CA GLU A 285 10.09 41.07 18.36
C GLU A 285 11.62 40.93 18.50
N ASP A 286 12.14 39.85 19.11
CA ASP A 286 13.59 39.66 19.27
C ASP A 286 14.35 39.32 17.96
N THR A 287 13.68 39.21 16.80
CA THR A 287 14.30 38.69 15.58
C THR A 287 14.77 39.80 14.64
N ARG A 288 16.09 39.98 14.54
CA ARG A 288 16.71 40.87 13.54
C ARG A 288 16.10 40.59 12.15
N PRO A 289 15.57 41.61 11.45
CA PRO A 289 14.95 41.44 10.14
C PRO A 289 15.97 40.90 9.13
N ARG A 290 15.46 40.24 8.08
CA ARG A 290 16.28 39.67 7.01
C ARG A 290 15.77 40.07 5.64
N THR A 291 16.59 40.80 4.91
CA THR A 291 16.41 41.09 3.48
C THR A 291 16.69 39.84 2.66
N TYR A 292 15.78 39.48 1.77
CA TYR A 292 15.99 38.47 0.74
C TYR A 292 15.86 39.13 -0.62
N ILE A 293 16.80 38.84 -1.52
CA ILE A 293 16.68 39.19 -2.94
C ILE A 293 15.81 38.12 -3.57
N VAL A 294 14.64 38.54 -4.06
CA VAL A 294 13.72 37.72 -4.84
C VAL A 294 13.89 38.08 -6.31
N SER A 295 14.45 37.16 -7.09
CA SER A 295 14.61 37.31 -8.55
C SER A 295 13.40 36.72 -9.25
N ILE A 296 12.71 37.50 -10.09
CA ILE A 296 11.60 37.06 -10.95
C ILE A 296 12.04 37.12 -12.41
N LYS A 297 11.94 36.00 -13.13
CA LYS A 297 12.25 35.91 -14.57
C LYS A 297 11.16 35.14 -15.32
N LEU A 298 10.63 35.72 -16.40
CA LEU A 298 9.71 35.00 -17.30
C LEU A 298 10.44 33.83 -17.98
N VAL A 299 9.81 32.65 -17.96
CA VAL A 299 10.35 31.40 -18.53
C VAL A 299 9.54 30.95 -19.74
N ASN A 300 8.20 30.96 -19.64
CA ASN A 300 7.34 30.42 -20.70
C ASN A 300 5.98 31.15 -20.77
N LYS A 301 5.35 31.13 -21.95
CA LYS A 301 3.97 31.59 -22.19
C LYS A 301 3.12 30.37 -22.58
N LEU A 302 2.34 29.86 -21.63
CA LEU A 302 1.59 28.61 -21.74
C LEU A 302 0.19 28.86 -22.32
N GLU A 303 0.06 28.74 -23.64
CA GLU A 303 -1.19 28.97 -24.36
C GLU A 303 -2.17 27.81 -24.18
N LEU A 304 -3.34 28.05 -23.58
CA LEU A 304 -4.34 27.01 -23.34
C LEU A 304 -4.94 26.43 -24.63
N GLY A 305 -4.77 27.09 -25.78
CA GLY A 305 -5.13 26.59 -27.10
C GLY A 305 -4.42 25.28 -27.47
N VAL A 306 -3.20 25.06 -26.97
CA VAL A 306 -2.46 23.80 -27.17
C VAL A 306 -3.15 22.65 -26.40
N LEU A 307 -3.64 22.92 -25.19
CA LEU A 307 -4.41 21.93 -24.42
C LEU A 307 -5.80 21.69 -25.03
N ASP A 308 -6.48 22.73 -25.51
CA ASP A 308 -7.74 22.61 -26.25
C ASP A 308 -7.59 21.77 -27.53
N ALA A 309 -6.49 21.93 -28.27
CA ALA A 309 -6.16 21.11 -29.42
C ALA A 309 -5.85 19.64 -29.03
N TYR A 310 -5.08 19.42 -27.97
CA TYR A 310 -4.81 18.07 -27.43
C TYR A 310 -6.11 17.35 -27.03
N LEU A 311 -6.97 18.00 -26.24
CA LEU A 311 -8.27 17.46 -25.80
C LEU A 311 -9.29 17.25 -26.93
N LYS A 312 -8.96 17.65 -28.17
CA LYS A 312 -9.75 17.44 -29.39
C LYS A 312 -9.08 16.48 -30.39
N GLY A 313 -8.07 15.71 -29.95
CA GLY A 313 -7.35 14.75 -30.80
C GLY A 313 -6.48 15.39 -31.89
N LYS A 314 -6.12 16.69 -31.75
CA LYS A 314 -5.33 17.45 -32.75
C LYS A 314 -3.88 17.72 -32.33
N GLY A 315 -3.48 17.33 -31.11
CA GLY A 315 -2.12 17.47 -30.61
C GLY A 315 -1.36 16.14 -30.62
N GLN A 316 -0.08 16.15 -31.02
CA GLN A 316 0.75 14.93 -31.08
C GLN A 316 1.26 14.43 -29.73
N SER A 317 1.21 15.25 -28.67
CA SER A 317 1.76 14.91 -27.36
C SER A 317 1.03 15.59 -26.21
N VAL A 318 1.09 14.98 -25.02
CA VAL A 318 0.49 15.52 -23.79
C VAL A 318 1.19 16.84 -23.41
N PRO A 319 0.48 17.98 -23.30
CA PRO A 319 1.09 19.26 -22.92
C PRO A 319 1.35 19.32 -21.39
N ARG A 320 2.37 18.59 -20.95
CA ARG A 320 2.69 18.36 -19.52
C ARG A 320 2.86 19.66 -18.72
N ASP A 321 3.59 20.64 -19.26
CA ASP A 321 3.86 21.92 -18.60
C ASP A 321 2.58 22.73 -18.34
N ILE A 322 1.62 22.70 -19.28
CA ILE A 322 0.32 23.36 -19.15
C ILE A 322 -0.51 22.67 -18.07
N LEU A 323 -0.57 21.33 -18.10
CA LEU A 323 -1.28 20.53 -17.09
C LEU A 323 -0.67 20.72 -15.69
N GLN A 324 0.65 20.85 -15.57
CA GLN A 324 1.33 21.18 -14.32
C GLN A 324 0.98 22.58 -13.82
N GLY A 325 1.02 23.59 -14.69
CA GLY A 325 0.61 24.96 -14.34
C GLY A 325 -0.85 25.02 -13.86
N MET A 326 -1.77 24.33 -14.56
CA MET A 326 -3.16 24.24 -14.15
C MET A 326 -3.36 23.46 -12.84
N ASP A 327 -2.67 22.34 -12.62
CA ASP A 327 -2.71 21.61 -11.33
C ASP A 327 -2.19 22.47 -10.17
N ILE A 328 -1.20 23.35 -10.38
CA ILE A 328 -0.72 24.30 -9.38
C ILE A 328 -1.75 25.42 -9.12
N ILE A 329 -2.36 26.01 -10.15
CA ILE A 329 -3.42 27.03 -10.01
C ILE A 329 -4.64 26.46 -9.25
N MET A 330 -5.04 25.23 -9.56
CA MET A 330 -6.15 24.53 -8.91
C MET A 330 -5.84 24.11 -7.45
N ARG A 331 -4.57 24.14 -7.05
CA ARG A 331 -4.12 23.91 -5.66
C ARG A 331 -3.96 25.20 -4.85
N GLU A 332 -3.75 26.34 -5.50
CA GLU A 332 -3.40 27.61 -4.87
C GLU A 332 -4.40 28.03 -3.78
N SER A 333 -5.71 27.96 -4.06
CA SER A 333 -6.76 28.37 -3.11
C SER A 333 -6.77 27.53 -1.83
N PRO A 334 -6.96 26.20 -1.87
CA PRO A 334 -6.88 25.36 -0.66
C PRO A 334 -5.49 25.32 -0.03
N SER A 335 -4.41 25.64 -0.76
CA SER A 335 -3.05 25.73 -0.18
C SER A 335 -2.89 26.88 0.81
N ARG A 336 -3.68 27.96 0.69
CA ARG A 336 -3.67 29.10 1.61
C ARG A 336 -4.49 28.82 2.88
N THR A 337 -5.69 28.27 2.70
CA THR A 337 -6.67 28.06 3.77
C THR A 337 -6.41 26.79 4.58
N GLN A 338 -6.00 25.69 3.96
CA GLN A 338 -5.87 24.37 4.59
C GLN A 338 -4.42 23.90 4.80
N ILE A 339 -4.25 22.82 5.57
CA ILE A 339 -2.96 22.13 5.77
C ILE A 339 -2.66 21.29 4.54
N THR A 340 -1.65 21.69 3.76
CA THR A 340 -1.22 20.96 2.56
C THR A 340 -0.28 19.80 2.90
N MET A 341 -0.58 18.59 2.42
CA MET A 341 0.31 17.41 2.50
C MET A 341 0.26 16.56 1.22
N GLY A 342 1.32 16.63 0.42
CA GLY A 342 1.40 15.94 -0.86
C GLY A 342 0.32 16.45 -1.81
N LYS A 343 -0.56 15.56 -2.29
CA LYS A 343 -1.72 15.93 -3.13
C LYS A 343 -3.02 16.21 -2.32
N GLY A 344 -2.96 16.23 -0.99
CA GLY A 344 -4.13 16.42 -0.12
C GLY A 344 -4.10 17.71 0.71
N PHE A 345 -5.29 18.18 1.06
CA PHE A 345 -5.54 19.43 1.78
C PHE A 345 -6.47 19.12 2.97
N TYR A 346 -6.07 19.48 4.19
CA TYR A 346 -6.73 19.04 5.43
C TYR A 346 -7.12 20.23 6.31
N SER A 347 -8.31 20.19 6.89
CA SER A 347 -8.81 21.30 7.70
C SER A 347 -7.96 21.54 8.96
N LYS A 348 -7.76 22.82 9.30
CA LYS A 348 -7.12 23.27 10.54
C LYS A 348 -8.04 23.11 11.76
N SER A 349 -9.35 23.02 11.55
CA SER A 349 -10.36 23.07 12.60
C SER A 349 -10.52 21.76 13.38
N SER A 350 -10.12 21.78 14.66
CA SER A 350 -10.19 20.66 15.59
C SER A 350 -11.63 20.38 16.08
N VAL A 351 -12.37 19.53 15.37
CA VAL A 351 -13.72 19.08 15.80
C VAL A 351 -13.62 18.01 16.90
N ARG A 352 -14.24 18.25 18.07
CA ARG A 352 -14.15 17.36 19.27
C ARG A 352 -14.39 15.86 18.98
N ASN A 353 -15.32 15.52 18.10
CA ASN A 353 -15.65 14.13 17.74
C ASN A 353 -14.53 13.36 17.00
N ARG A 354 -13.38 13.99 16.71
CA ARG A 354 -12.26 13.42 15.93
C ARG A 354 -11.00 13.14 16.74
N ASP A 355 -11.09 13.23 18.07
CA ASP A 355 -10.02 12.78 18.97
C ASP A 355 -9.73 11.28 18.77
N LEU A 356 -8.46 10.91 18.60
CA LEU A 356 -8.01 9.51 18.50
C LEU A 356 -7.40 9.01 19.83
N GLY A 357 -7.26 9.87 20.82
CA GLY A 357 -6.53 9.64 22.06
C GLY A 357 -5.04 9.98 21.92
N ASP A 358 -4.33 9.90 23.04
CA ASP A 358 -2.86 9.96 23.15
C ASP A 358 -2.19 11.18 22.48
N GLY A 359 -2.85 12.35 22.48
CA GLY A 359 -2.34 13.56 21.83
C GLY A 359 -2.57 13.60 20.31
N ILE A 360 -3.41 12.73 19.77
CA ILE A 360 -3.63 12.51 18.32
C ILE A 360 -5.09 12.83 17.95
N MET A 361 -5.31 13.42 16.78
CA MET A 361 -6.63 13.69 16.21
C MET A 361 -6.69 13.32 14.72
N ALA A 362 -7.88 13.01 14.22
CA ALA A 362 -8.11 12.70 12.81
C ALA A 362 -8.53 13.96 12.04
N CYS A 363 -7.66 14.48 11.17
CA CYS A 363 -7.99 15.60 10.29
C CYS A 363 -8.61 15.08 9.00
N THR A 364 -9.84 15.50 8.69
CA THR A 364 -10.43 15.28 7.36
C THR A 364 -9.94 16.33 6.37
N GLY A 365 -10.03 15.97 5.10
CA GLY A 365 -9.61 16.81 4.00
C GLY A 365 -10.04 16.24 2.66
N SER A 366 -9.47 16.80 1.60
CA SER A 366 -9.58 16.32 0.23
C SER A 366 -8.25 15.75 -0.25
N GLN A 367 -8.30 14.94 -1.29
CA GLN A 367 -7.19 14.76 -2.23
C GLN A 367 -7.72 15.10 -3.62
N GLN A 368 -6.92 15.83 -4.41
CA GLN A 368 -7.29 16.21 -5.77
C GLN A 368 -6.19 15.93 -6.80
N SER A 369 -6.62 15.54 -7.99
CA SER A 369 -5.77 15.39 -9.17
C SER A 369 -6.52 15.86 -10.42
N LEU A 370 -5.91 16.76 -11.17
CA LEU A 370 -6.33 17.08 -12.53
C LEU A 370 -6.05 15.88 -13.46
N LYS A 371 -6.91 15.66 -14.47
CA LYS A 371 -6.81 14.59 -15.48
C LYS A 371 -7.34 15.06 -16.84
N PRO A 372 -6.61 14.84 -17.96
CA PRO A 372 -7.21 14.76 -19.30
C PRO A 372 -8.15 13.56 -19.37
N THR A 373 -9.33 13.73 -19.98
CA THR A 373 -10.33 12.66 -20.16
C THR A 373 -11.11 12.88 -21.46
N SER A 374 -11.88 11.89 -21.92
CA SER A 374 -12.71 12.00 -23.13
C SER A 374 -13.84 13.04 -23.06
N GLN A 375 -14.21 13.56 -21.87
CA GLN A 375 -15.06 14.75 -21.71
C GLN A 375 -14.32 16.10 -21.75
N GLY A 376 -13.00 16.09 -22.00
CA GLY A 376 -12.10 17.22 -21.80
C GLY A 376 -11.34 17.14 -20.47
N LEU A 377 -10.99 18.29 -19.89
CA LEU A 377 -10.25 18.35 -18.63
C LEU A 377 -11.19 18.07 -17.45
N SER A 378 -10.73 17.27 -16.48
CA SER A 378 -11.51 16.85 -15.31
C SER A 378 -10.68 16.97 -14.03
N LEU A 379 -11.29 17.51 -12.97
CA LEU A 379 -10.74 17.48 -11.62
C LEU A 379 -11.34 16.29 -10.87
N CYS A 380 -10.52 15.31 -10.49
CA CYS A 380 -10.96 14.22 -9.62
C CYS A 380 -10.67 14.57 -8.15
N VAL A 381 -11.71 14.61 -7.31
CA VAL A 381 -11.66 15.00 -5.89
C VAL A 381 -12.18 13.85 -5.02
N ASP A 382 -11.43 13.41 -4.01
CA ASP A 382 -11.86 12.33 -3.11
C ASP A 382 -11.66 12.71 -1.63
N HIS A 383 -12.53 12.18 -0.77
CA HIS A 383 -12.48 12.42 0.67
C HIS A 383 -11.26 11.73 1.30
N SER A 384 -10.48 12.47 2.08
CA SER A 384 -9.29 11.96 2.76
C SER A 384 -9.35 12.23 4.26
N ILE A 385 -8.69 11.37 5.04
CA ILE A 385 -8.52 11.54 6.49
C ILE A 385 -7.14 11.02 6.89
N LEU A 386 -6.44 11.76 7.75
CA LEU A 386 -5.11 11.41 8.26
C LEU A 386 -4.99 11.71 9.76
N PRO A 387 -4.15 10.97 10.50
CA PRO A 387 -3.86 11.27 11.89
C PRO A 387 -2.80 12.38 12.00
N PHE A 388 -3.05 13.35 12.88
CA PHE A 388 -2.16 14.45 13.21
C PHE A 388 -2.02 14.57 14.72
N ARG A 389 -0.91 15.12 15.21
CA ARG A 389 -0.77 15.51 16.62
C ARG A 389 -1.65 16.74 16.89
N LYS A 390 -2.33 16.75 18.03
CA LYS A 390 -3.15 17.87 18.51
C LYS A 390 -2.27 19.13 18.68
N PRO A 391 -2.72 20.32 18.25
CA PRO A 391 -1.98 21.58 18.41
C PRO A 391 -2.15 22.18 19.82
N VAL A 392 -1.83 21.39 20.84
CA VAL A 392 -2.04 21.70 22.27
C VAL A 392 -0.74 22.09 22.99
N ASN A 393 -0.83 22.46 24.27
CA ASN A 393 0.36 22.69 25.10
C ASN A 393 1.22 21.42 25.18
N VAL A 394 2.55 21.55 25.27
CA VAL A 394 3.44 20.38 25.35
C VAL A 394 3.18 19.55 26.61
N LEU A 395 2.88 20.16 27.76
CA LEU A 395 2.52 19.42 28.97
C LEU A 395 1.19 18.68 28.78
N GLU A 396 0.18 19.31 28.19
CA GLU A 396 -1.12 18.70 27.87
C GLU A 396 -0.96 17.50 26.90
N PHE A 397 -0.15 17.66 25.84
CA PHE A 397 0.21 16.57 24.94
C PHE A 397 0.88 15.41 25.67
N LEU A 398 1.77 15.66 26.63
CA LEU A 398 2.43 14.60 27.40
C LEU A 398 1.49 13.95 28.43
N LYS A 399 0.59 14.72 29.08
CA LYS A 399 -0.47 14.17 29.94
C LYS A 399 -1.34 13.20 29.15
N GLU A 400 -1.73 13.56 27.92
CA GLU A 400 -2.47 12.65 27.03
C GLU A 400 -1.64 11.47 26.52
N ASN A 401 -0.46 11.72 25.91
CA ASN A 401 0.30 10.74 25.14
C ASN A 401 0.98 9.69 26.02
N LEU A 402 1.49 10.09 27.19
CA LEU A 402 2.27 9.22 28.08
C LEU A 402 1.56 8.89 29.40
N LYS A 403 0.34 9.40 29.61
CA LYS A 403 -0.47 9.25 30.85
C LYS A 403 0.27 9.72 32.11
N ILE A 404 1.05 10.80 31.98
CA ILE A 404 1.83 11.40 33.06
C ILE A 404 0.97 12.44 33.79
N SER A 405 1.03 12.47 35.13
CA SER A 405 0.68 13.65 35.91
C SER A 405 1.97 14.45 36.18
N PHE A 406 1.87 15.77 36.09
CA PHE A 406 2.94 16.72 36.44
C PHE A 406 2.60 17.49 37.72
N ASP A 407 1.63 16.99 38.48
CA ASP A 407 0.95 17.72 39.55
C ASP A 407 1.62 17.48 40.92
N SER A 408 2.87 16.98 40.89
CA SER A 408 3.73 16.74 42.05
C SER A 408 5.14 17.28 41.76
N ASP A 409 5.76 18.00 42.70
CA ASP A 409 7.09 18.61 42.53
C ASP A 409 8.29 17.64 42.48
N ARG A 410 8.07 16.39 42.08
CA ARG A 410 9.10 15.36 41.94
C ARG A 410 9.69 15.40 40.53
N PRO A 411 11.02 15.53 40.37
CA PRO A 411 11.67 15.42 39.06
C PRO A 411 11.35 14.11 38.34
N LEU A 412 11.25 14.18 37.01
CA LEU A 412 11.02 13.00 36.16
C LEU A 412 12.16 11.99 36.30
N ASN A 413 11.84 10.71 36.49
CA ASN A 413 12.87 9.66 36.51
C ASN A 413 13.49 9.44 35.11
N ARG A 414 14.70 8.89 35.06
CA ARG A 414 15.48 8.71 33.81
C ARG A 414 14.73 7.95 32.70
N ASN A 415 13.94 6.94 33.07
CA ASN A 415 13.14 6.15 32.12
C ASN A 415 11.98 6.97 31.53
N LEU A 416 11.43 7.91 32.32
CA LEU A 416 10.36 8.81 31.88
C LEU A 416 10.89 9.97 31.03
N ILE A 417 12.04 10.55 31.39
CA ILE A 417 12.78 11.51 30.55
C ILE A 417 13.03 10.90 29.16
N GLY A 418 13.53 9.66 29.10
CA GLY A 418 13.74 8.93 27.85
C GLY A 418 12.47 8.52 27.10
N LYS A 419 11.26 8.68 27.67
CA LYS A 419 9.98 8.60 26.94
C LYS A 419 9.55 9.98 26.43
N VAL A 420 9.62 11.01 27.27
CA VAL A 420 9.27 12.40 26.93
C VAL A 420 10.15 12.92 25.78
N GLU A 421 11.47 12.68 25.81
CA GLU A 421 12.35 13.09 24.72
C GLU A 421 11.95 12.41 23.40
N ARG A 422 11.73 11.09 23.39
CA ARG A 422 11.28 10.36 22.18
C ARG A 422 9.92 10.82 21.67
N ALA A 423 9.01 11.24 22.55
CA ALA A 423 7.69 11.74 22.16
C ALA A 423 7.74 13.14 21.50
N LEU A 424 8.74 13.97 21.85
CA LEU A 424 8.84 15.37 21.41
C LEU A 424 9.93 15.65 20.38
N LYS A 425 11.02 14.89 20.34
CA LYS A 425 12.19 15.14 19.50
C LYS A 425 11.83 15.17 18.01
N GLY A 426 12.29 16.19 17.30
CA GLY A 426 11.94 16.46 15.90
C GLY A 426 10.55 17.10 15.68
N LEU A 427 9.69 17.18 16.71
CA LEU A 427 8.44 17.92 16.61
C LEU A 427 8.70 19.43 16.57
N LYS A 428 7.70 20.15 16.06
CA LYS A 428 7.68 21.60 15.91
C LYS A 428 6.74 22.24 16.92
N VAL A 429 7.22 23.31 17.55
CA VAL A 429 6.45 24.09 18.53
C VAL A 429 6.53 25.58 18.21
N ARG A 430 5.52 26.32 18.64
CA ARG A 430 5.60 27.77 18.88
C ARG A 430 5.79 28.00 20.38
N VAL A 431 6.43 29.10 20.74
CA VAL A 431 6.49 29.54 22.14
C VAL A 431 5.33 30.49 22.44
N THR A 432 4.96 30.63 23.72
CA THR A 432 3.87 31.52 24.17
C THR A 432 4.34 32.71 24.99
N HIS A 433 5.59 32.72 25.48
CA HIS A 433 6.15 33.78 26.33
C HIS A 433 6.51 35.09 25.58
N ARG A 434 6.28 35.16 24.27
CA ARG A 434 6.61 36.30 23.40
C ARG A 434 5.80 36.24 22.11
N ASN A 435 5.60 37.37 21.44
CA ASN A 435 4.83 37.42 20.20
C ASN A 435 5.72 37.05 18.99
N THR A 436 5.55 35.83 18.48
CA THR A 436 6.42 35.29 17.43
C THR A 436 5.71 34.30 16.51
N THR A 437 6.00 34.42 15.21
CA THR A 437 5.62 33.42 14.20
C THR A 437 6.69 32.33 14.03
N GLN A 438 7.80 32.41 14.78
CA GLN A 438 8.93 31.50 14.68
C GLN A 438 8.56 30.08 15.16
N LYS A 439 8.77 29.12 14.26
CA LYS A 439 8.59 27.69 14.51
C LYS A 439 9.92 27.10 14.97
N PHE A 440 9.96 26.57 16.18
CA PHE A 440 11.11 25.87 16.75
C PHE A 440 10.99 24.36 16.47
N VAL A 441 12.12 23.65 16.48
CA VAL A 441 12.19 22.18 16.41
C VAL A 441 12.80 21.71 17.71
N VAL A 442 12.16 20.74 18.38
CA VAL A 442 12.69 20.13 19.60
C VAL A 442 13.90 19.27 19.24
N MET A 443 15.09 19.69 19.69
CA MET A 443 16.34 18.95 19.50
C MET A 443 16.55 17.89 20.59
N GLY A 444 15.98 18.11 21.77
CA GLY A 444 16.03 17.20 22.92
C GLY A 444 15.42 17.85 24.16
N LEU A 445 15.85 17.36 25.33
CA LEU A 445 15.53 17.94 26.64
C LEU A 445 16.83 18.42 27.33
N THR A 446 16.72 19.37 28.24
CA THR A 446 17.88 19.79 29.05
C THR A 446 18.33 18.70 30.02
N LYS A 447 19.65 18.59 30.24
CA LYS A 447 20.23 17.62 31.18
C LYS A 447 19.85 17.88 32.66
N SER A 448 19.52 19.12 32.98
CA SER A 448 19.10 19.58 34.31
C SER A 448 17.63 20.01 34.31
N ILE A 449 17.01 19.98 35.49
CA ILE A 449 15.70 20.59 35.74
C ILE A 449 15.76 22.11 35.64
N THR A 450 14.63 22.74 35.35
CA THR A 450 14.53 24.17 35.00
C THR A 450 15.08 25.10 36.09
N SER A 451 14.86 24.79 37.38
CA SER A 451 15.44 25.55 38.50
C SER A 451 16.97 25.57 38.56
N HIS A 452 17.65 24.59 37.95
CA HIS A 452 19.12 24.47 37.98
C HIS A 452 19.78 24.92 36.67
N ILE A 453 19.01 25.41 35.70
CA ILE A 453 19.57 25.99 34.47
C ILE A 453 20.05 27.40 34.79
N THR A 454 21.35 27.63 34.62
CA THR A 454 21.96 28.96 34.61
C THR A 454 22.61 29.22 33.27
N PHE A 455 22.68 30.49 32.89
CA PHE A 455 23.40 30.93 31.69
C PHE A 455 23.95 32.34 31.89
N ASP A 456 24.87 32.70 31.01
CA ASP A 456 25.59 33.96 31.04
C ASP A 456 24.84 34.99 30.18
N LEU A 457 24.47 36.12 30.77
CA LEU A 457 23.71 37.21 30.15
C LEU A 457 24.58 38.47 30.06
N GLU A 458 24.67 39.03 28.86
CA GLU A 458 25.34 40.31 28.58
C GLU A 458 24.37 41.46 28.90
N ASP A 459 24.77 42.39 29.78
CA ASP A 459 23.94 43.56 30.13
C ASP A 459 24.05 44.68 29.09
N ALA A 460 22.91 45.23 28.69
CA ALA A 460 22.84 46.21 27.59
C ALA A 460 23.50 47.56 27.94
N ASP A 461 23.35 47.99 29.19
CA ASP A 461 23.83 49.29 29.69
C ASP A 461 25.26 49.22 30.27
N SER A 462 25.95 48.08 30.16
CA SER A 462 27.29 47.87 30.71
C SER A 462 28.07 46.85 29.86
N ALA A 463 28.66 47.35 28.77
CA ALA A 463 29.24 46.59 27.65
C ALA A 463 30.48 45.71 27.94
N ASN A 464 30.70 45.28 29.19
CA ASN A 464 31.69 44.28 29.59
C ASN A 464 31.28 43.45 30.84
N SER A 465 30.09 43.65 31.42
CA SER A 465 29.62 42.85 32.57
C SER A 465 28.72 41.70 32.11
N ILE A 466 29.28 40.49 32.12
CA ILE A 466 28.52 39.25 31.94
C ILE A 466 27.95 38.84 33.31
N ARG A 467 26.63 38.91 33.49
CA ARG A 467 25.97 38.41 34.71
C ARG A 467 25.44 36.99 34.52
N LYS A 468 25.67 36.12 35.49
CA LYS A 468 25.17 34.74 35.45
C LYS A 468 23.80 34.65 36.13
N VAL A 469 22.76 34.36 35.35
CA VAL A 469 21.35 34.37 35.78
C VAL A 469 20.79 32.95 35.76
N THR A 470 19.80 32.64 36.61
CA THR A 470 19.01 31.41 36.43
C THR A 470 17.96 31.60 35.32
N LEU A 471 17.53 30.50 34.70
CA LEU A 471 16.46 30.54 33.72
C LEU A 471 15.10 30.92 34.35
N VAL A 472 14.94 30.74 35.66
CA VAL A 472 13.71 31.14 36.37
C VAL A 472 13.67 32.66 36.53
N ASP A 473 14.75 33.25 37.03
CA ASP A 473 14.80 34.68 37.31
C ASP A 473 14.73 35.50 36.02
N TYR A 474 15.45 35.08 34.97
CA TYR A 474 15.39 35.71 33.64
C TYR A 474 13.96 35.73 33.03
N PHE A 475 13.15 34.70 33.27
CA PHE A 475 11.76 34.68 32.78
C PHE A 475 10.84 35.65 33.56
N VAL A 476 11.14 35.92 34.83
CA VAL A 476 10.48 36.96 35.62
C VAL A 476 10.99 38.34 35.20
N GLU A 477 12.31 38.56 35.18
CA GLU A 477 12.97 39.82 34.82
C GLU A 477 12.57 40.33 33.43
N LYS A 478 12.65 39.47 32.40
CA LYS A 478 12.44 39.90 31.00
C LYS A 478 10.97 39.83 30.55
N TYR A 479 10.21 38.82 30.99
CA TYR A 479 8.87 38.56 30.48
C TYR A 479 7.75 38.71 31.52
N ASN A 480 8.07 38.98 32.80
CA ASN A 480 7.14 38.97 33.92
C ASN A 480 6.37 37.63 34.06
N LEU A 481 7.02 36.51 33.74
CA LEU A 481 6.40 35.18 33.73
C LEU A 481 7.01 34.26 34.79
N HIS A 482 6.15 33.83 35.72
CA HIS A 482 6.52 32.90 36.77
C HIS A 482 6.42 31.46 36.28
N ILE A 483 7.56 30.76 36.19
CA ILE A 483 7.63 29.32 35.87
C ILE A 483 6.97 28.51 37.00
N GLN A 484 5.97 27.70 36.66
CA GLN A 484 5.32 26.77 37.59
C GLN A 484 6.11 25.46 37.69
N TYR A 485 6.42 24.83 36.55
CA TYR A 485 6.93 23.46 36.49
C TYR A 485 8.47 23.40 36.62
N ARG A 486 9.02 24.08 37.64
CA ARG A 486 10.46 24.27 37.86
C ARG A 486 11.24 22.96 38.00
N HIS A 487 10.58 21.91 38.46
CA HIS A 487 11.10 20.55 38.65
C HIS A 487 11.21 19.72 37.35
N LEU A 488 10.69 20.21 36.21
CA LEU A 488 10.80 19.57 34.89
C LEU A 488 12.01 20.10 34.11
N PRO A 489 12.59 19.32 33.17
CA PRO A 489 13.56 19.86 32.22
C PRO A 489 12.89 20.79 31.19
N CYS A 490 13.66 21.70 30.60
CA CYS A 490 13.23 22.51 29.47
C CYS A 490 13.33 21.74 28.15
N LEU A 491 12.62 22.23 27.12
CA LEU A 491 12.85 21.81 25.75
C LEU A 491 14.11 22.48 25.20
N ASP A 492 14.91 21.71 24.48
CA ASP A 492 16.11 22.22 23.81
C ASP A 492 15.81 22.58 22.35
N PHE A 493 16.06 23.83 21.97
CA PHE A 493 15.98 24.36 20.61
C PHE A 493 17.34 24.83 20.06
N SER A 494 18.44 24.49 20.76
CA SER A 494 19.79 24.97 20.47
C SER A 494 20.27 24.63 19.06
N LYS A 495 21.08 25.51 18.46
CA LYS A 495 21.60 25.34 17.10
C LYS A 495 23.09 25.65 17.04
N GLY A 496 23.90 24.60 16.85
CA GLY A 496 25.35 24.70 16.95
C GLY A 496 25.74 25.17 18.36
N LYS A 497 26.58 26.20 18.44
CA LYS A 497 27.02 26.79 19.72
C LYS A 497 26.00 27.70 20.41
N ARG A 498 24.85 28.02 19.78
CA ARG A 498 23.82 28.90 20.38
C ARG A 498 22.82 28.08 21.17
N THR A 499 22.86 28.22 22.50
CA THR A 499 21.89 27.66 23.44
C THR A 499 20.52 28.32 23.27
N ASN A 500 19.46 27.53 23.42
CA ASN A 500 18.09 28.03 23.49
C ASN A 500 17.23 27.00 24.25
N TYR A 501 16.89 27.31 25.50
CA TYR A 501 16.10 26.44 26.37
C TYR A 501 14.80 27.15 26.75
N VAL A 502 13.66 26.46 26.64
CA VAL A 502 12.35 27.02 26.99
C VAL A 502 11.55 26.04 27.86
N PRO A 503 10.93 26.50 28.97
CA PRO A 503 10.05 25.67 29.79
C PRO A 503 8.90 25.05 28.97
N MET A 504 8.58 23.78 29.26
CA MET A 504 7.54 23.05 28.51
C MET A 504 6.17 23.74 28.56
N GLU A 505 5.83 24.37 29.68
CA GLU A 505 4.58 25.13 29.88
C GLU A 505 4.42 26.29 28.89
N PHE A 506 5.53 26.89 28.42
CA PHE A 506 5.52 27.97 27.43
C PHE A 506 5.66 27.50 25.98
N CYS A 507 5.39 26.21 25.71
CA CYS A 507 5.52 25.59 24.39
C CYS A 507 4.20 24.95 23.93
N VAL A 508 3.79 25.21 22.69
CA VAL A 508 2.57 24.68 22.07
C VAL A 508 2.93 24.00 20.76
N LEU A 509 2.46 22.76 20.55
CA LEU A 509 2.63 22.05 19.29
C LEU A 509 1.92 22.79 18.15
N ILE A 510 2.60 22.95 17.01
CA ILE A 510 1.96 23.56 15.85
C ILE A 510 1.05 22.57 15.11
N GLU A 511 0.06 23.11 14.42
CA GLU A 511 -0.79 22.38 13.48
C GLU A 511 0.00 21.70 12.34
N GLY A 512 -0.64 20.78 11.63
CA GLY A 512 -0.08 20.13 10.44
C GLY A 512 1.01 19.08 10.71
N GLN A 513 1.20 18.66 11.96
CA GLN A 513 2.17 17.61 12.32
C GLN A 513 1.59 16.20 12.26
N ARG A 514 1.56 15.63 11.04
CA ARG A 514 1.10 14.25 10.78
C ARG A 514 1.77 13.24 11.73
N TYR A 515 0.95 12.35 12.29
CA TYR A 515 1.39 11.18 13.04
C TYR A 515 1.61 10.00 12.06
N PRO A 516 2.63 9.15 12.22
CA PRO A 516 2.77 7.94 11.39
C PRO A 516 1.58 7.01 11.63
N LYS A 517 1.05 6.38 10.58
CA LYS A 517 -0.14 5.52 10.76
C LYS A 517 0.22 4.23 11.50
N ASP A 518 1.43 3.73 11.25
CA ASP A 518 1.91 2.43 11.73
C ASP A 518 2.25 2.45 13.23
N ASP A 519 2.44 3.65 13.80
CA ASP A 519 2.63 3.90 15.24
C ASP A 519 1.30 3.99 16.03
N LEU A 520 0.13 3.95 15.37
CA LEU A 520 -1.16 4.11 16.04
C LEU A 520 -1.51 2.92 16.93
N ASN A 521 -2.01 3.20 18.14
CA ASN A 521 -2.58 2.18 19.01
C ASN A 521 -3.86 1.53 18.40
N ASN A 522 -4.23 0.35 18.89
CA ASN A 522 -5.36 -0.45 18.39
C ASN A 522 -6.75 0.25 18.44
N TYR A 523 -6.94 1.25 19.31
CA TYR A 523 -8.15 2.08 19.37
C TYR A 523 -8.10 3.18 18.30
N ALA A 524 -6.98 3.92 18.25
CA ALA A 524 -6.76 5.03 17.33
C ALA A 524 -6.81 4.58 15.86
N ASP A 525 -6.15 3.47 15.51
CA ASP A 525 -6.20 2.90 14.15
C ASP A 525 -7.61 2.40 13.79
N ARG A 526 -8.33 1.75 14.72
CA ARG A 526 -9.72 1.34 14.49
C ARG A 526 -10.63 2.53 14.24
N LYS A 527 -10.63 3.52 15.14
CA LYS A 527 -11.45 4.73 15.03
C LYS A 527 -11.13 5.52 13.75
N LEU A 528 -9.85 5.61 13.37
CA LEU A 528 -9.44 6.21 12.09
C LEU A 528 -9.95 5.42 10.88
N ARG A 529 -9.95 4.08 10.91
CA ARG A 529 -10.55 3.24 9.85
C ARG A 529 -12.05 3.46 9.77
N ASP A 530 -12.76 3.44 10.89
CA ASP A 530 -14.22 3.62 10.93
C ASP A 530 -14.61 4.99 10.33
N LEU A 531 -13.89 6.05 10.70
CA LEU A 531 -14.03 7.39 10.09
C LEU A 531 -13.64 7.45 8.59
N SER A 532 -12.80 6.53 8.10
CA SER A 532 -12.41 6.45 6.68
C SER A 532 -13.43 5.72 5.81
N LEU A 533 -14.21 4.80 6.41
CA LEU A 533 -15.02 3.80 5.71
C LEU A 533 -16.47 4.27 5.44
N LEU A 534 -16.62 5.54 5.05
CA LEU A 534 -17.88 6.14 4.64
C LEU A 534 -18.57 5.34 3.53
N ARG A 535 -19.88 5.12 3.66
CA ARG A 535 -20.73 4.48 2.65
C ARG A 535 -20.86 5.37 1.40
N PRO A 536 -21.24 4.83 0.23
CA PRO A 536 -21.26 5.60 -1.02
C PRO A 536 -22.08 6.90 -0.96
N ARG A 537 -23.27 6.89 -0.35
CA ARG A 537 -24.09 8.10 -0.14
C ARG A 537 -23.40 9.15 0.72
N GLU A 538 -22.84 8.73 1.85
CA GLU A 538 -22.14 9.61 2.81
C GLU A 538 -20.88 10.20 2.17
N ARG A 539 -20.10 9.37 1.47
CA ARG A 539 -18.88 9.81 0.78
C ARG A 539 -19.20 10.73 -0.40
N ARG A 540 -20.27 10.45 -1.17
CA ARG A 540 -20.77 11.35 -2.23
C ARG A 540 -21.09 12.72 -1.65
N GLN A 541 -21.86 12.77 -0.56
CA GLN A 541 -22.20 14.03 0.11
C GLN A 541 -20.95 14.79 0.55
N VAL A 542 -20.06 14.16 1.31
CA VAL A 542 -18.83 14.80 1.81
C VAL A 542 -17.92 15.31 0.67
N ILE A 543 -17.88 14.63 -0.49
CA ILE A 543 -17.13 15.14 -1.66
C ILE A 543 -17.85 16.35 -2.28
N CYS A 544 -19.18 16.33 -2.39
CA CYS A 544 -19.95 17.51 -2.83
C CYS A 544 -19.77 18.69 -1.86
N ASP A 545 -19.82 18.46 -0.55
CA ASP A 545 -19.63 19.50 0.47
C ASP A 545 -18.22 20.14 0.35
N ILE A 546 -17.18 19.32 0.14
CA ILE A 546 -15.80 19.76 -0.13
C ILE A 546 -15.70 20.61 -1.40
N VAL A 547 -16.39 20.24 -2.48
CA VAL A 547 -16.32 20.94 -3.77
C VAL A 547 -17.10 22.25 -3.75
N ASN A 548 -18.25 22.29 -3.07
CA ASN A 548 -19.10 23.48 -2.91
C ASN A 548 -18.62 24.45 -1.80
N ALA A 549 -17.56 24.12 -1.06
CA ALA A 549 -17.02 24.97 0.00
C ALA A 549 -16.44 26.28 -0.58
N ALA A 550 -17.04 27.42 -0.21
CA ALA A 550 -16.87 28.70 -0.89
C ALA A 550 -15.45 29.31 -0.79
N GLU A 551 -14.70 29.02 0.27
CA GLU A 551 -13.37 29.59 0.52
C GLU A 551 -12.25 28.55 0.53
N ASP A 552 -12.48 27.36 1.12
CA ASP A 552 -11.46 26.33 1.32
C ASP A 552 -11.65 25.06 0.48
N GLY A 553 -12.68 25.03 -0.38
CA GLY A 553 -12.85 24.03 -1.42
C GLY A 553 -11.88 24.23 -2.61
N PRO A 554 -11.67 23.19 -3.44
CA PRO A 554 -10.83 23.30 -4.64
C PRO A 554 -11.43 24.24 -5.71
N CYS A 555 -12.71 24.55 -5.60
CA CYS A 555 -13.44 25.49 -6.47
C CYS A 555 -13.75 26.83 -5.76
N GLY A 556 -13.21 27.03 -4.54
CA GLY A 556 -13.45 28.19 -3.69
C GLY A 556 -12.51 29.36 -3.98
N GLY A 557 -12.97 30.57 -3.62
CA GLY A 557 -12.29 31.83 -3.93
C GLY A 557 -12.31 32.21 -5.42
N GLU A 558 -11.55 33.24 -5.79
CA GLU A 558 -11.54 33.78 -7.16
C GLU A 558 -10.44 33.23 -8.06
N ILE A 559 -9.40 32.59 -7.49
CA ILE A 559 -8.09 32.45 -8.15
C ILE A 559 -8.21 31.74 -9.51
N THR A 560 -8.91 30.61 -9.59
CA THR A 560 -9.14 29.89 -10.86
C THR A 560 -9.82 30.76 -11.91
N ARG A 561 -10.81 31.58 -11.52
CA ARG A 561 -11.53 32.50 -12.41
C ARG A 561 -10.62 33.60 -12.96
N GLN A 562 -9.63 34.06 -12.19
CA GLN A 562 -8.63 35.04 -12.65
C GLN A 562 -7.76 34.48 -13.79
N PHE A 563 -7.51 33.17 -13.80
CA PHE A 563 -6.85 32.45 -14.92
C PHE A 563 -7.81 32.02 -16.04
N GLY A 564 -9.07 32.47 -16.01
CA GLY A 564 -10.09 32.07 -16.99
C GLY A 564 -10.50 30.60 -16.91
N ILE A 565 -10.29 29.96 -15.75
CA ILE A 565 -10.64 28.56 -15.46
C ILE A 565 -11.90 28.52 -14.58
N THR A 566 -12.83 27.65 -14.91
CA THR A 566 -14.05 27.37 -14.15
C THR A 566 -14.23 25.87 -13.95
N VAL A 567 -14.83 25.46 -12.84
CA VAL A 567 -15.03 24.05 -12.49
C VAL A 567 -16.51 23.81 -12.26
N SER A 568 -17.05 22.72 -12.83
CA SER A 568 -18.42 22.31 -12.53
C SER A 568 -18.54 21.85 -11.09
N MET A 569 -19.57 22.32 -10.40
CA MET A 569 -19.89 21.89 -9.02
C MET A 569 -20.63 20.55 -8.97
N THR A 570 -21.04 20.00 -10.12
CA THR A 570 -21.73 18.72 -10.22
C THR A 570 -20.78 17.59 -10.62
N MET A 571 -20.89 16.44 -9.95
CA MET A 571 -20.22 15.20 -10.35
C MET A 571 -20.57 14.82 -11.81
N THR A 572 -19.57 14.40 -12.59
CA THR A 572 -19.77 13.83 -13.93
C THR A 572 -20.71 12.63 -13.86
N GLN A 573 -21.79 12.67 -14.65
CA GLN A 573 -22.66 11.52 -14.90
C GLN A 573 -22.06 10.63 -15.98
N VAL A 574 -22.11 9.30 -15.80
CA VAL A 574 -21.69 8.31 -16.81
C VAL A 574 -22.67 7.14 -16.91
N THR A 575 -23.00 6.75 -18.13
CA THR A 575 -23.65 5.46 -18.41
C THR A 575 -22.61 4.35 -18.32
N SER A 576 -22.76 3.48 -17.32
CA SER A 576 -21.93 2.30 -17.10
C SER A 576 -22.59 1.02 -17.62
N ARG A 577 -21.79 -0.04 -17.78
CA ARG A 577 -22.23 -1.39 -18.11
C ARG A 577 -21.96 -2.33 -16.95
N VAL A 578 -22.82 -3.31 -16.72
CA VAL A 578 -22.59 -4.41 -15.79
C VAL A 578 -22.42 -5.68 -16.61
N LEU A 579 -21.25 -6.32 -16.50
CA LEU A 579 -20.93 -7.58 -17.16
C LEU A 579 -21.58 -8.78 -16.47
N SER A 580 -21.90 -9.83 -17.23
CA SER A 580 -22.29 -11.13 -16.65
C SER A 580 -21.13 -11.72 -15.84
N PRO A 581 -21.36 -12.28 -14.64
CA PRO A 581 -20.36 -13.11 -13.97
C PRO A 581 -20.08 -14.38 -14.81
N PRO A 582 -18.85 -14.93 -14.79
CA PRO A 582 -18.51 -16.14 -15.52
C PRO A 582 -19.21 -17.38 -14.94
N VAL A 583 -19.39 -18.41 -15.76
CA VAL A 583 -19.79 -19.74 -15.28
C VAL A 583 -18.57 -20.42 -14.67
N LEU A 584 -18.68 -20.82 -13.41
CA LEU A 584 -17.63 -21.47 -12.64
C LEU A 584 -17.75 -22.99 -12.76
N LYS A 585 -16.59 -23.65 -12.83
CA LYS A 585 -16.44 -25.11 -12.79
C LYS A 585 -16.09 -25.52 -11.37
N LEU A 586 -16.91 -26.41 -10.81
CA LEU A 586 -16.79 -27.03 -9.48
C LEU A 586 -17.08 -28.54 -9.60
N ARG A 587 -17.06 -29.27 -8.48
CA ARG A 587 -17.63 -30.63 -8.41
C ARG A 587 -18.93 -30.65 -7.63
N ASN A 588 -19.86 -31.54 -8.00
CA ASN A 588 -21.08 -31.80 -7.22
C ASN A 588 -20.80 -32.79 -6.06
N ALA A 589 -21.86 -33.18 -5.32
CA ALA A 589 -21.75 -34.18 -4.25
C ALA A 589 -21.22 -35.55 -4.72
N ASN A 590 -21.57 -35.98 -5.93
CA ASN A 590 -21.15 -37.25 -6.55
C ASN A 590 -19.72 -37.21 -7.12
N ASN A 591 -19.06 -36.04 -7.08
CA ASN A 591 -17.77 -35.69 -7.69
C ASN A 591 -17.80 -35.40 -9.21
N ASP A 592 -18.96 -35.34 -9.86
CA ASP A 592 -19.10 -34.96 -11.27
C ASP A 592 -18.80 -33.46 -11.47
N CYS A 593 -18.46 -33.07 -12.71
CA CYS A 593 -18.29 -31.68 -13.09
C CYS A 593 -19.61 -30.90 -12.97
N SER A 594 -19.60 -29.79 -12.24
CA SER A 594 -20.77 -28.92 -12.03
C SER A 594 -20.48 -27.51 -12.50
N ALA A 595 -21.39 -26.95 -13.30
CA ALA A 595 -21.42 -25.54 -13.68
C ALA A 595 -22.21 -24.73 -12.64
N LEU A 596 -21.67 -23.60 -12.19
CA LEU A 596 -22.31 -22.67 -11.27
C LEU A 596 -22.14 -21.22 -11.74
N THR A 597 -23.24 -20.51 -11.94
CA THR A 597 -23.22 -19.06 -12.19
C THR A 597 -23.40 -18.32 -10.85
N PRO A 598 -22.48 -17.42 -10.45
CA PRO A 598 -22.65 -16.62 -9.23
C PRO A 598 -23.81 -15.63 -9.36
N GLU A 599 -24.63 -15.48 -8.30
CA GLU A 599 -25.82 -14.62 -8.30
C GLU A 599 -25.72 -13.43 -7.33
N GLY A 600 -26.52 -12.39 -7.58
CA GLY A 600 -26.74 -11.26 -6.66
C GLY A 600 -25.45 -10.50 -6.30
N SER A 601 -24.87 -10.83 -5.15
CA SER A 601 -23.56 -10.28 -4.74
C SER A 601 -22.36 -10.88 -5.48
N CYS A 602 -22.60 -11.78 -6.44
CA CYS A 602 -21.62 -12.56 -7.20
C CYS A 602 -20.68 -13.40 -6.33
N GLN A 603 -21.10 -13.70 -5.10
CA GLN A 603 -20.43 -14.66 -4.21
C GLN A 603 -21.05 -16.04 -4.42
N TYR A 604 -20.23 -17.08 -4.37
CA TYR A 604 -20.67 -18.47 -4.38
C TYR A 604 -20.31 -19.14 -3.04
N ASN A 605 -20.74 -20.39 -2.84
CA ASN A 605 -20.41 -21.16 -1.65
C ASN A 605 -20.15 -22.63 -1.99
N LEU A 606 -19.58 -23.37 -1.03
CA LEU A 606 -19.27 -24.79 -1.13
C LEU A 606 -20.03 -25.57 -0.04
N LEU A 607 -21.35 -25.39 -0.01
CA LEU A 607 -22.28 -26.19 0.81
C LEU A 607 -22.65 -27.50 0.10
N ASN A 608 -23.10 -27.39 -1.16
CA ASN A 608 -23.49 -28.52 -2.01
C ASN A 608 -22.44 -28.88 -3.08
N HIS A 609 -21.27 -28.23 -3.01
CA HIS A 609 -20.20 -28.31 -4.00
C HIS A 609 -18.85 -28.62 -3.37
N LYS A 610 -18.01 -29.30 -4.14
CA LYS A 610 -16.63 -29.68 -3.84
C LYS A 610 -15.65 -28.93 -4.73
N VAL A 611 -14.38 -28.90 -4.33
CA VAL A 611 -13.29 -28.34 -5.15
C VAL A 611 -13.07 -29.16 -6.44
N VAL A 612 -12.53 -28.54 -7.49
CA VAL A 612 -12.28 -29.22 -8.78
C VAL A 612 -11.19 -30.29 -8.66
N TYR A 613 -10.15 -30.02 -7.88
CA TYR A 613 -9.12 -30.99 -7.50
C TYR A 613 -8.74 -30.75 -6.04
N GLY A 614 -9.14 -31.69 -5.17
CA GLY A 614 -8.62 -31.79 -3.81
C GLY A 614 -7.30 -32.55 -3.85
N LYS A 615 -6.22 -31.91 -3.41
CA LYS A 615 -4.95 -32.58 -3.17
C LYS A 615 -5.04 -33.37 -1.87
N ASP A 616 -4.69 -34.64 -1.94
CA ASP A 616 -4.58 -35.50 -0.74
C ASP A 616 -3.58 -34.91 0.26
N MET A 617 -3.99 -34.73 1.51
CA MET A 617 -3.14 -34.32 2.62
C MET A 617 -2.85 -35.51 3.53
N ILE A 618 -1.81 -36.25 3.18
CA ILE A 618 -1.41 -37.52 3.83
C ILE A 618 -0.32 -37.25 4.88
N ARG A 619 0.62 -36.36 4.59
CA ARG A 619 1.74 -36.01 5.46
C ARG A 619 1.65 -34.54 5.88
N TRP A 620 0.91 -34.26 6.95
CA TRP A 620 0.83 -32.95 7.58
C TRP A 620 1.04 -33.06 9.09
N GLY A 621 1.46 -31.98 9.74
CA GLY A 621 1.76 -31.97 11.17
C GLY A 621 1.39 -30.65 11.81
N ILE A 622 1.34 -30.61 13.15
CA ILE A 622 0.97 -29.43 13.93
C ILE A 622 2.15 -29.00 14.79
N LEU A 623 2.49 -27.71 14.76
CA LEU A 623 3.43 -27.08 15.70
C LEU A 623 2.71 -25.90 16.36
N ASP A 624 2.27 -26.09 17.60
CA ASP A 624 1.36 -25.20 18.31
C ASP A 624 2.10 -24.21 19.21
N PHE A 625 1.99 -22.92 18.84
CA PHE A 625 2.58 -21.82 19.61
C PHE A 625 1.63 -21.25 20.69
N SER A 626 0.44 -21.83 20.88
CA SER A 626 -0.63 -21.26 21.72
C SER A 626 -0.79 -21.88 23.11
N GLN A 627 -0.04 -22.95 23.43
CA GLN A 627 -0.23 -23.74 24.65
C GLN A 627 0.39 -23.10 25.91
N HIS A 628 1.45 -22.29 25.77
CA HIS A 628 2.11 -21.68 26.91
C HIS A 628 1.39 -20.41 27.41
N TRP A 629 1.25 -20.32 28.74
CA TRP A 629 0.43 -19.32 29.42
C TRP A 629 0.91 -17.88 29.23
N SER A 630 0.05 -17.04 28.62
CA SER A 630 0.22 -15.59 28.66
C SER A 630 -0.17 -15.04 30.03
N ILE A 631 0.72 -14.24 30.63
CA ILE A 631 0.66 -13.66 31.99
C ILE A 631 -0.72 -13.11 32.41
N ASN A 632 -1.55 -12.66 31.45
CA ASN A 632 -2.86 -12.06 31.72
C ASN A 632 -4.07 -13.03 31.63
N GLY A 633 -3.87 -14.32 31.30
CA GLY A 633 -4.95 -15.31 31.20
C GLY A 633 -6.02 -15.06 30.12
N ARG A 634 -5.72 -14.23 29.11
CA ARG A 634 -6.70 -13.75 28.10
C ARG A 634 -6.79 -14.57 26.81
N TYR A 635 -5.93 -15.56 26.64
CA TYR A 635 -5.81 -16.32 25.39
C TYR A 635 -6.11 -17.79 25.66
N MET A 636 -6.87 -18.41 24.75
CA MET A 636 -7.17 -19.84 24.83
C MET A 636 -6.15 -20.63 23.99
N PRO A 637 -5.55 -21.70 24.53
CA PRO A 637 -4.77 -22.65 23.73
C PRO A 637 -5.65 -23.33 22.66
N LEU A 638 -5.05 -23.96 21.64
CA LEU A 638 -5.83 -24.73 20.67
C LEU A 638 -6.44 -25.97 21.35
N ASP A 639 -7.75 -26.13 21.19
CA ASP A 639 -8.42 -27.42 21.35
C ASP A 639 -8.12 -28.25 20.08
N VAL A 640 -6.89 -28.80 20.03
CA VAL A 640 -6.35 -29.53 18.86
C VAL A 640 -7.27 -30.66 18.41
N ASP A 641 -7.94 -31.28 19.38
CA ASP A 641 -8.70 -32.49 19.23
C ASP A 641 -10.08 -32.21 18.61
N LYS A 642 -10.80 -31.20 19.13
CA LYS A 642 -12.02 -30.63 18.50
C LYS A 642 -11.72 -30.00 17.14
N PHE A 643 -10.65 -29.21 17.04
CA PHE A 643 -10.27 -28.55 15.79
C PHE A 643 -9.97 -29.58 14.70
N THR A 644 -9.12 -30.57 14.97
CA THR A 644 -8.71 -31.57 13.97
C THR A 644 -9.90 -32.39 13.51
N ARG A 645 -10.76 -32.86 14.42
CA ARG A 645 -12.00 -33.58 14.05
C ARG A 645 -12.90 -32.75 13.13
N ALA A 646 -13.17 -31.50 13.49
CA ALA A 646 -14.03 -30.62 12.68
C ALA A 646 -13.38 -30.25 11.34
N PHE A 647 -12.08 -29.96 11.34
CA PHE A 647 -11.33 -29.56 10.15
C PHE A 647 -11.19 -30.69 9.13
N VAL A 648 -10.76 -31.89 9.55
CA VAL A 648 -10.67 -33.08 8.69
C VAL A 648 -12.05 -33.44 8.13
N GLN A 649 -13.11 -33.38 8.94
CA GLN A 649 -14.48 -33.62 8.45
C GLN A 649 -14.90 -32.59 7.39
N ARG A 650 -14.59 -31.29 7.57
CA ARG A 650 -14.96 -30.25 6.59
C ARG A 650 -14.12 -30.32 5.31
N SER A 651 -12.82 -30.60 5.41
CA SER A 651 -11.96 -30.84 4.24
C SER A 651 -12.46 -32.02 3.42
N ARG A 652 -12.80 -33.15 4.06
CA ARG A 652 -13.38 -34.32 3.39
C ARG A 652 -14.72 -33.97 2.70
N LYS A 653 -15.59 -33.18 3.35
CA LYS A 653 -16.84 -32.65 2.72
C LYS A 653 -16.57 -31.76 1.51
N LEU A 654 -15.47 -31.01 1.47
CA LEU A 654 -15.03 -30.20 0.33
C LEU A 654 -14.40 -31.01 -0.81
N GLY A 655 -14.18 -32.32 -0.65
CA GLY A 655 -13.47 -33.17 -1.62
C GLY A 655 -11.95 -33.18 -1.43
N ILE A 656 -11.44 -32.69 -0.31
CA ILE A 656 -10.03 -32.72 0.07
C ILE A 656 -9.84 -33.87 1.06
N ARG A 657 -9.29 -35.00 0.61
CA ARG A 657 -8.93 -36.10 1.51
C ARG A 657 -7.80 -35.63 2.43
N MET A 658 -8.01 -35.83 3.73
CA MET A 658 -7.00 -35.59 4.76
C MET A 658 -6.94 -36.83 5.64
N GLU A 659 -5.73 -37.29 5.95
CA GLU A 659 -5.49 -38.26 7.01
C GLU A 659 -5.26 -37.54 8.35
N ASN A 660 -4.99 -38.31 9.42
CA ASN A 660 -4.57 -37.73 10.70
C ASN A 660 -3.23 -36.99 10.56
N TYR A 661 -2.91 -36.09 11.48
CA TYR A 661 -1.58 -35.46 11.52
C TYR A 661 -0.51 -36.50 11.90
N LEU A 662 0.71 -36.33 11.40
CA LEU A 662 1.87 -37.19 11.68
C LEU A 662 2.39 -37.00 13.11
N PHE A 663 2.39 -35.75 13.57
CA PHE A 663 2.85 -35.33 14.89
C PHE A 663 2.09 -34.07 15.32
N TYR A 664 2.10 -33.83 16.63
CA TYR A 664 1.70 -32.60 17.27
C TYR A 664 2.82 -32.24 18.26
N GLU A 665 3.36 -31.03 18.13
CA GLU A 665 4.42 -30.49 19.00
C GLU A 665 4.01 -29.12 19.53
N GLU A 666 4.52 -28.75 20.70
CA GLU A 666 4.19 -27.51 21.40
C GLU A 666 5.41 -26.57 21.52
N SER A 667 5.18 -25.26 21.53
CA SER A 667 6.24 -24.27 21.79
C SER A 667 5.71 -22.94 22.31
N SER A 668 6.55 -22.14 22.98
CA SER A 668 6.13 -20.79 23.37
C SER A 668 6.15 -19.84 22.17
N MET A 669 5.21 -18.89 22.12
CA MET A 669 5.28 -17.71 21.24
C MET A 669 6.65 -16.99 21.32
N ASP A 670 7.33 -17.05 22.47
CA ASP A 670 8.64 -16.41 22.69
C ASP A 670 9.73 -16.92 21.75
N ILE A 671 9.67 -18.19 21.32
CA ILE A 671 10.69 -18.75 20.42
C ILE A 671 10.67 -18.04 19.05
N LEU A 672 9.53 -17.46 18.67
CA LEU A 672 9.40 -16.67 17.44
C LEU A 672 10.26 -15.39 17.49
N SER A 673 10.66 -14.93 18.67
CA SER A 673 11.62 -13.82 18.86
C SER A 673 13.09 -14.26 18.83
N ASN A 674 13.38 -15.57 18.77
CA ASN A 674 14.73 -16.13 18.70
C ASN A 674 14.92 -16.89 17.37
N PRO A 675 15.42 -16.22 16.30
CA PRO A 675 15.55 -16.85 14.98
C PRO A 675 16.41 -18.12 14.95
N LYS A 676 17.40 -18.24 15.87
CA LYS A 676 18.22 -19.45 15.96
C LYS A 676 17.42 -20.60 16.54
N ALA A 677 16.86 -20.44 17.74
CA ALA A 677 16.10 -21.51 18.40
C ALA A 677 14.88 -21.93 17.56
N LEU A 678 14.24 -20.99 16.86
CA LEU A 678 13.18 -21.30 15.90
C LEU A 678 13.69 -22.10 14.70
N SER A 679 14.88 -21.80 14.16
CA SER A 679 15.49 -22.58 13.06
C SER A 679 15.83 -24.01 13.52
N ASP A 680 16.36 -24.15 14.73
CA ASP A 680 16.74 -25.44 15.30
C ASP A 680 15.48 -26.30 15.58
N LEU A 681 14.41 -25.71 16.13
CA LEU A 681 13.10 -26.36 16.31
C LEU A 681 12.47 -26.79 14.98
N LEU A 682 12.46 -25.92 13.97
CA LEU A 682 11.86 -26.22 12.67
C LEU A 682 12.64 -27.32 11.92
N LYS A 683 13.95 -27.43 12.14
CA LYS A 683 14.77 -28.55 11.63
C LYS A 683 14.42 -29.86 12.32
N TYR A 684 14.32 -29.88 13.64
CA TYR A 684 13.88 -31.08 14.40
C TYR A 684 12.50 -31.56 13.94
N VAL A 685 11.52 -30.65 13.85
CA VAL A 685 10.16 -30.95 13.37
C VAL A 685 10.14 -31.50 11.93
N TYR A 686 11.09 -31.10 11.07
CA TYR A 686 11.15 -31.57 9.69
C TYR A 686 11.96 -32.86 9.51
N HIS A 687 13.12 -32.98 10.13
CA HIS A 687 14.02 -34.13 9.97
C HIS A 687 13.62 -35.29 10.87
N ASP A 688 13.45 -35.06 12.18
CA ASP A 688 13.26 -36.13 13.17
C ASP A 688 11.79 -36.56 13.29
N LEU A 689 10.83 -35.64 13.15
CA LEU A 689 9.39 -35.96 13.27
C LEU A 689 8.67 -36.18 11.93
N ALA A 690 9.09 -35.46 10.88
CA ALA A 690 8.50 -35.62 9.54
C ALA A 690 9.33 -36.51 8.59
N ASN A 691 10.48 -37.04 9.03
CA ASN A 691 11.43 -37.83 8.23
C ASN A 691 11.79 -37.15 6.90
N GLY A 692 12.02 -35.83 6.92
CA GLY A 692 12.32 -35.01 5.74
C GLY A 692 11.18 -34.85 4.74
N HIS A 693 9.96 -35.29 5.08
CA HIS A 693 8.84 -35.37 4.14
C HIS A 693 7.53 -34.84 4.75
N LEU A 694 7.24 -33.56 4.52
CA LEU A 694 6.04 -32.87 5.03
C LEU A 694 5.37 -32.04 3.93
N GLN A 695 4.06 -32.22 3.71
CA GLN A 695 3.29 -31.45 2.73
C GLN A 695 2.91 -30.07 3.24
N ILE A 696 2.42 -29.98 4.49
CA ILE A 696 2.10 -28.73 5.19
C ILE A 696 2.36 -28.88 6.69
N LEU A 697 3.03 -27.88 7.29
CA LEU A 697 3.04 -27.65 8.72
C LEU A 697 1.94 -26.64 9.12
N PHE A 698 1.08 -27.02 10.06
CA PHE A 698 0.02 -26.17 10.60
C PHE A 698 0.51 -25.48 11.88
N CYS A 699 0.45 -24.15 11.92
CA CYS A 699 1.05 -23.32 12.99
C CYS A 699 0.00 -22.45 13.70
N PRO A 700 -0.82 -22.98 14.61
CA PRO A 700 -1.69 -22.18 15.44
C PRO A 700 -0.86 -21.30 16.40
N MET A 701 -1.36 -20.09 16.70
CA MET A 701 -0.68 -19.05 17.49
C MET A 701 -1.70 -18.38 18.42
N ALA A 702 -1.30 -17.99 19.64
CA ALA A 702 -2.20 -17.33 20.60
C ALA A 702 -2.62 -15.92 20.16
N ASP A 703 -1.69 -15.13 19.61
CA ASP A 703 -1.93 -13.79 19.07
C ASP A 703 -0.98 -13.51 17.88
N LYS A 704 -1.12 -12.36 17.23
CA LYS A 704 -0.20 -11.86 16.21
C LYS A 704 1.16 -11.54 16.83
N HIS A 705 2.22 -12.04 16.21
CA HIS A 705 3.58 -11.83 16.69
C HIS A 705 4.53 -11.47 15.55
N GLN A 706 5.48 -10.54 15.79
CA GLN A 706 6.39 -10.05 14.74
C GLN A 706 7.24 -11.18 14.14
N GLY A 707 7.67 -12.13 14.98
CA GLY A 707 8.40 -13.33 14.58
C GLY A 707 7.71 -14.25 13.56
N TYR A 708 6.44 -14.01 13.23
CA TYR A 708 5.78 -14.61 12.06
C TYR A 708 6.63 -14.46 10.79
N LYS A 709 7.25 -13.28 10.57
CA LYS A 709 8.09 -13.03 9.39
C LYS A 709 9.34 -13.93 9.35
N THR A 710 9.88 -14.25 10.53
CA THR A 710 11.04 -15.14 10.70
C THR A 710 10.66 -16.61 10.53
N LEU A 711 9.54 -17.06 11.10
CA LEU A 711 8.99 -18.40 10.83
C LEU A 711 8.76 -18.60 9.33
N LYS A 712 8.22 -17.58 8.66
CA LYS A 712 8.01 -17.61 7.21
C LYS A 712 9.31 -17.66 6.42
N ARG A 713 10.31 -16.83 6.74
CA ARG A 713 11.62 -16.87 6.09
C ARG A 713 12.25 -18.26 6.19
N ILE A 714 12.47 -18.75 7.42
CA ILE A 714 13.17 -20.03 7.66
C ILE A 714 12.46 -21.18 6.93
N CYS A 715 11.14 -21.29 7.07
CA CYS A 715 10.39 -22.36 6.40
C CYS A 715 10.46 -22.26 4.87
N GLU A 716 10.33 -21.06 4.29
CA GLU A 716 10.11 -20.89 2.85
C GLU A 716 11.40 -20.66 2.04
N THR A 717 12.52 -20.31 2.70
CA THR A 717 13.83 -20.08 2.05
C THR A 717 14.98 -20.94 2.57
N GLU A 718 14.89 -21.51 3.77
CA GLU A 718 16.00 -22.29 4.38
C GLU A 718 15.74 -23.79 4.49
N ILE A 719 14.50 -24.24 4.74
CA ILE A 719 14.17 -25.66 5.00
C ILE A 719 13.23 -26.29 3.96
N GLY A 720 12.38 -25.50 3.28
CA GLY A 720 11.43 -26.04 2.29
C GLY A 720 10.05 -26.45 2.84
N ILE A 721 9.67 -25.95 4.01
CA ILE A 721 8.40 -26.29 4.66
C ILE A 721 7.26 -25.34 4.24
N MET A 722 6.25 -25.87 3.55
CA MET A 722 5.01 -25.13 3.33
C MET A 722 4.23 -24.96 4.64
N THR A 723 3.90 -23.72 5.03
CA THR A 723 3.29 -23.41 6.35
C THR A 723 1.92 -22.72 6.26
N GLN A 724 0.98 -23.16 7.12
CA GLN A 724 -0.34 -22.56 7.30
C GLN A 724 -0.60 -22.18 8.76
N CYS A 725 -0.53 -20.87 9.06
CA CYS A 725 -0.72 -20.34 10.42
C CYS A 725 -2.16 -19.82 10.65
N CYS A 726 -2.64 -19.85 11.89
CA CYS A 726 -3.91 -19.22 12.30
C CYS A 726 -3.89 -18.78 13.77
N LEU A 727 -4.87 -17.99 14.21
CA LEU A 727 -5.07 -17.70 15.63
C LEU A 727 -5.88 -18.84 16.29
N SER A 728 -5.41 -19.36 17.43
CA SER A 728 -6.06 -20.46 18.17
C SER A 728 -7.52 -20.11 18.51
N PHE A 729 -7.77 -18.88 18.96
CA PHE A 729 -9.10 -18.36 19.26
C PHE A 729 -10.09 -18.44 18.08
N GLU A 730 -9.63 -18.25 16.83
CA GLU A 730 -10.50 -18.37 15.65
C GLU A 730 -10.70 -19.83 15.23
N ALA A 731 -9.68 -20.68 15.42
CA ALA A 731 -9.75 -22.12 15.16
C ALA A 731 -10.69 -22.84 16.14
N ASN A 732 -10.61 -22.51 17.44
CA ASN A 732 -11.43 -23.09 18.52
C ASN A 732 -12.94 -22.86 18.35
N LYS A 733 -13.34 -21.83 17.60
CA LYS A 733 -14.75 -21.59 17.25
C LYS A 733 -15.31 -22.63 16.28
N CYS A 734 -14.44 -23.30 15.51
CA CYS A 734 -14.79 -24.36 14.54
C CYS A 734 -15.91 -23.96 13.55
N GLN A 735 -16.03 -22.67 13.23
CA GLN A 735 -17.05 -22.17 12.30
C GLN A 735 -16.79 -22.72 10.89
N ASP A 736 -17.84 -23.25 10.25
CA ASP A 736 -17.74 -23.93 8.95
C ASP A 736 -17.02 -23.10 7.88
N GLN A 737 -17.35 -21.81 7.78
CA GLN A 737 -16.71 -20.88 6.85
C GLN A 737 -15.22 -20.67 7.13
N THR A 738 -14.80 -20.66 8.41
CA THR A 738 -13.40 -20.53 8.81
C THR A 738 -12.62 -21.80 8.48
N LEU A 739 -13.18 -22.97 8.81
CA LEU A 739 -12.59 -24.27 8.48
C LEU A 739 -12.47 -24.44 6.95
N ALA A 740 -13.51 -24.10 6.20
CA ALA A 740 -13.51 -24.13 4.74
C ALA A 740 -12.46 -23.18 4.14
N ASN A 741 -12.33 -21.94 4.65
CA ASN A 741 -11.32 -21.00 4.18
C ASN A 741 -9.89 -21.49 4.44
N ILE A 742 -9.63 -22.14 5.59
CA ILE A 742 -8.33 -22.77 5.89
C ILE A 742 -8.08 -23.95 4.93
N ALA A 743 -9.07 -24.81 4.70
CA ALA A 743 -8.97 -25.96 3.80
C ALA A 743 -8.69 -25.53 2.35
N LEU A 744 -9.38 -24.50 1.85
CA LEU A 744 -9.15 -23.90 0.53
C LEU A 744 -7.72 -23.36 0.39
N LYS A 745 -7.18 -22.70 1.43
CA LYS A 745 -5.79 -22.22 1.45
C LYS A 745 -4.77 -23.37 1.45
N MET A 746 -5.00 -24.41 2.25
CA MET A 746 -4.13 -25.60 2.30
C MET A 746 -4.16 -26.39 0.99
N ASN A 747 -5.33 -26.57 0.38
CA ASN A 747 -5.47 -27.24 -0.91
C ASN A 747 -4.64 -26.54 -2.00
N ALA A 748 -4.82 -25.22 -2.16
CA ALA A 748 -4.06 -24.45 -3.16
C ALA A 748 -2.53 -24.49 -2.91
N LYS A 749 -2.10 -24.41 -1.65
CA LYS A 749 -0.68 -24.53 -1.27
C LYS A 749 -0.05 -25.86 -1.69
N ALA A 750 -0.77 -26.97 -1.54
CA ALA A 750 -0.28 -28.29 -1.93
C ALA A 750 -0.48 -28.63 -3.43
N GLY A 751 -0.86 -27.65 -4.26
CA GLY A 751 -1.07 -27.83 -5.70
C GLY A 751 -2.48 -28.29 -6.10
N GLY A 752 -3.49 -28.00 -5.27
CA GLY A 752 -4.91 -28.24 -5.55
C GLY A 752 -5.50 -27.39 -6.69
N SER A 753 -6.80 -27.54 -6.93
CA SER A 753 -7.60 -26.64 -7.79
C SER A 753 -8.94 -26.39 -7.10
N ASN A 754 -9.14 -25.20 -6.52
CA ASN A 754 -10.34 -24.90 -5.71
C ASN A 754 -11.58 -24.70 -6.58
N MET A 755 -11.42 -23.97 -7.67
CA MET A 755 -12.43 -23.66 -8.67
C MET A 755 -11.72 -23.43 -10.00
N GLU A 756 -12.41 -23.62 -11.11
CA GLU A 756 -11.93 -23.26 -12.46
C GLU A 756 -13.00 -22.45 -13.18
N LEU A 757 -12.68 -21.87 -14.34
CA LEU A 757 -13.69 -21.34 -15.24
C LEU A 757 -14.27 -22.49 -16.08
N TYR A 758 -15.58 -22.48 -16.31
CA TYR A 758 -16.26 -23.50 -17.13
C TYR A 758 -16.17 -23.18 -18.63
N GLN A 759 -16.14 -21.89 -18.97
CA GLN A 759 -16.06 -21.38 -20.34
C GLN A 759 -14.60 -21.10 -20.71
N GLN A 760 -14.24 -21.26 -21.99
CA GLN A 760 -12.97 -20.76 -22.51
C GLN A 760 -12.89 -19.23 -22.39
N LEU A 761 -11.68 -18.70 -22.23
CA LEU A 761 -11.46 -17.27 -22.10
C LEU A 761 -11.61 -16.55 -23.46
N PRO A 762 -12.20 -15.34 -23.51
CA PRO A 762 -12.39 -14.60 -24.76
C PRO A 762 -11.08 -14.39 -25.51
N ASN A 763 -11.10 -14.54 -26.84
CA ASN A 763 -9.94 -14.39 -27.74
C ASN A 763 -8.71 -15.27 -27.41
N LEU A 764 -8.87 -16.29 -26.55
CA LEU A 764 -7.80 -17.16 -26.06
C LEU A 764 -8.19 -18.66 -26.19
N GLY A 765 -8.98 -18.98 -27.20
CA GLY A 765 -9.39 -20.35 -27.53
C GLY A 765 -8.37 -21.14 -28.36
N GLY A 766 -8.76 -22.36 -28.73
CA GLY A 766 -7.89 -23.32 -29.41
C GLY A 766 -6.89 -24.00 -28.47
N ASP A 767 -6.02 -24.85 -29.04
CA ASP A 767 -5.15 -25.74 -28.27
C ASP A 767 -3.91 -25.05 -27.68
N GLY A 768 -3.53 -23.90 -28.24
CA GLY A 768 -2.38 -23.09 -27.84
C GLY A 768 -2.42 -22.67 -26.36
N HIS A 769 -1.35 -22.94 -25.63
CA HIS A 769 -1.25 -22.66 -24.20
C HIS A 769 -1.10 -21.16 -23.87
N VAL A 770 -1.76 -20.73 -22.80
CA VAL A 770 -1.71 -19.33 -22.30
C VAL A 770 -1.03 -19.26 -20.94
N MET A 771 -0.27 -18.19 -20.69
CA MET A 771 0.30 -17.85 -19.38
C MET A 771 -0.02 -16.39 -18.99
N PHE A 772 -0.66 -16.22 -17.83
CA PHE A 772 -0.90 -14.90 -17.23
C PHE A 772 0.22 -14.58 -16.24
N ILE A 773 0.83 -13.40 -16.38
CA ILE A 773 1.91 -12.90 -15.53
C ILE A 773 1.41 -11.66 -14.77
N GLY A 774 1.83 -11.49 -13.52
CA GLY A 774 1.62 -10.27 -12.74
C GLY A 774 2.93 -9.79 -12.13
N ALA A 775 3.12 -8.46 -12.06
CA ALA A 775 4.33 -7.84 -11.53
C ALA A 775 4.03 -6.60 -10.66
N ASP A 776 4.64 -6.52 -9.47
CA ASP A 776 4.46 -5.44 -8.47
C ASP A 776 5.77 -5.15 -7.70
N VAL A 777 5.86 -3.95 -7.10
CA VAL A 777 7.03 -3.43 -6.41
C VAL A 777 6.67 -2.94 -5.00
N ASN A 778 7.31 -3.54 -3.99
CA ASN A 778 7.17 -3.15 -2.59
C ASN A 778 8.33 -2.23 -2.16
N HIS A 779 8.05 -0.92 -2.07
CA HIS A 779 8.96 0.06 -1.47
C HIS A 779 8.92 0.04 0.07
N PRO A 780 10.01 0.44 0.76
CA PRO A 780 10.00 0.65 2.21
C PRO A 780 9.15 1.86 2.62
N THR A 781 8.79 1.93 3.91
CA THR A 781 8.02 3.04 4.48
C THR A 781 8.86 4.33 4.56
N GLY A 782 8.18 5.48 4.57
CA GLY A 782 8.73 6.78 4.18
C GLY A 782 9.77 7.46 5.09
N GLN A 783 10.51 6.72 5.90
CA GLN A 783 11.68 7.21 6.64
C GLN A 783 12.96 6.41 6.35
N ASP A 784 12.85 5.15 5.91
CA ASP A 784 14.00 4.36 5.51
C ASP A 784 14.37 4.67 4.03
N GLY A 785 15.50 5.37 3.87
CA GLY A 785 16.09 5.68 2.57
C GLY A 785 17.12 4.66 2.08
N LEU A 786 17.51 3.70 2.92
CA LEU A 786 18.55 2.71 2.66
C LEU A 786 17.97 1.36 2.22
N SER A 787 16.79 0.98 2.73
CA SER A 787 16.11 -0.26 2.36
C SER A 787 15.91 -0.41 0.84
N PRO A 788 16.16 -1.62 0.28
CA PRO A 788 15.89 -1.92 -1.12
C PRO A 788 14.38 -1.89 -1.41
N SER A 789 14.01 -1.79 -2.68
CA SER A 789 12.67 -2.17 -3.13
C SER A 789 12.65 -3.66 -3.46
N ILE A 790 11.59 -4.36 -3.04
CA ILE A 790 11.42 -5.78 -3.33
C ILE A 790 10.47 -5.92 -4.50
N THR A 791 10.90 -6.61 -5.55
CA THR A 791 10.08 -6.85 -6.74
C THR A 791 9.64 -8.30 -6.79
N ALA A 792 8.44 -8.52 -7.31
CA ALA A 792 7.90 -9.85 -7.51
C ALA A 792 7.28 -9.99 -8.90
N VAL A 793 7.52 -11.13 -9.53
CA VAL A 793 6.81 -11.58 -10.72
C VAL A 793 6.15 -12.91 -10.39
N ALA A 794 4.85 -13.05 -10.70
CA ALA A 794 4.08 -14.26 -10.47
C ALA A 794 3.37 -14.69 -11.75
N ALA A 795 3.42 -15.98 -12.10
CA ALA A 795 2.85 -16.50 -13.35
C ALA A 795 2.01 -17.76 -13.14
N THR A 796 0.93 -17.92 -13.93
CA THR A 796 0.10 -19.12 -13.92
C THR A 796 0.88 -20.33 -14.42
N MET A 797 0.84 -21.45 -13.68
CA MET A 797 1.55 -22.69 -14.00
C MET A 797 0.67 -23.77 -14.64
N ASN A 798 -0.62 -23.51 -14.84
CA ASN A 798 -1.57 -24.46 -15.43
C ASN A 798 -2.57 -23.80 -16.40
N TRP A 799 -2.86 -24.50 -17.50
CA TRP A 799 -3.85 -24.14 -18.52
C TRP A 799 -4.77 -25.36 -18.79
N PRO A 800 -6.07 -25.20 -19.06
CA PRO A 800 -6.86 -23.96 -19.05
C PRO A 800 -7.23 -23.43 -17.65
N GLY A 801 -6.79 -24.08 -16.57
CA GLY A 801 -7.23 -23.76 -15.20
C GLY A 801 -6.85 -22.36 -14.69
N ALA A 802 -5.71 -21.80 -15.11
CA ALA A 802 -5.25 -20.41 -14.83
C ALA A 802 -5.32 -19.96 -13.35
N ASN A 803 -5.13 -20.91 -12.42
CA ASN A 803 -5.42 -20.73 -10.99
C ASN A 803 -4.30 -21.18 -10.04
N ARG A 804 -3.28 -21.91 -10.53
CA ARG A 804 -2.03 -22.20 -9.80
C ARG A 804 -0.95 -21.23 -10.24
N TYR A 805 -0.17 -20.71 -9.30
CA TYR A 805 0.85 -19.71 -9.57
C TYR A 805 2.19 -20.08 -8.95
N ALA A 806 3.28 -19.86 -9.70
CA ALA A 806 4.64 -19.79 -9.19
C ALA A 806 5.11 -18.33 -9.17
N SER A 807 6.19 -18.03 -8.46
CA SER A 807 6.70 -16.65 -8.37
C SER A 807 8.21 -16.57 -8.21
N ARG A 808 8.77 -15.44 -8.64
CA ARG A 808 10.17 -15.05 -8.42
C ARG A 808 10.23 -13.73 -7.68
N LEU A 809 11.32 -13.55 -6.94
CA LEU A 809 11.61 -12.38 -6.10
C LEU A 809 13.02 -11.87 -6.44
N ARG A 810 13.20 -10.54 -6.36
CA ARG A 810 14.51 -9.86 -6.38
C ARG A 810 14.47 -8.66 -5.42
N ALA A 811 15.64 -8.19 -5.00
CA ALA A 811 15.79 -6.98 -4.18
C ALA A 811 16.69 -5.97 -4.89
N GLN A 812 16.11 -4.85 -5.29
CA GLN A 812 16.73 -3.86 -6.17
C GLN A 812 16.93 -2.51 -5.49
N ARG A 813 17.74 -1.65 -6.10
CA ARG A 813 17.85 -0.23 -5.71
C ARG A 813 16.47 0.42 -5.80
N ARG A 814 16.22 1.43 -4.97
CA ARG A 814 14.89 2.06 -4.87
C ARG A 814 14.48 2.73 -6.19
N GLY A 815 13.50 2.13 -6.85
CA GLY A 815 12.93 2.56 -8.13
C GLY A 815 11.74 1.67 -8.50
N GLU A 816 10.90 2.15 -9.41
CA GLU A 816 9.69 1.43 -9.85
C GLU A 816 9.96 0.45 -11.00
N LYS A 817 10.90 0.73 -11.92
CA LYS A 817 11.31 -0.24 -12.95
C LYS A 817 11.79 -1.53 -12.28
N ILE A 818 11.28 -2.69 -12.71
CA ILE A 818 11.74 -4.00 -12.23
C ILE A 818 13.01 -4.38 -13.01
N GLN A 819 14.17 -4.38 -12.34
CA GLN A 819 15.48 -4.47 -13.00
C GLN A 819 15.71 -5.82 -13.70
N ASP A 820 15.27 -6.93 -13.10
CA ASP A 820 15.49 -8.30 -13.62
C ASP A 820 14.21 -8.91 -14.22
N ILE A 821 13.30 -8.09 -14.75
CA ILE A 821 11.96 -8.56 -15.17
C ILE A 821 12.03 -9.61 -16.28
N GLY A 822 12.97 -9.49 -17.23
CA GLY A 822 13.20 -10.48 -18.27
C GLY A 822 13.67 -11.83 -17.71
N GLU A 823 14.65 -11.82 -16.80
CA GLU A 823 15.15 -13.04 -16.16
C GLU A 823 14.05 -13.74 -15.36
N MET A 824 13.29 -13.00 -14.54
CA MET A 824 12.20 -13.57 -13.75
C MET A 824 11.06 -14.15 -14.63
N CYS A 825 10.75 -13.51 -15.76
CA CYS A 825 9.80 -14.05 -16.74
C CYS A 825 10.33 -15.34 -17.41
N PHE A 826 11.62 -15.40 -17.73
CA PHE A 826 12.27 -16.60 -18.28
C PHE A 826 12.33 -17.76 -17.26
N GLU A 827 12.70 -17.50 -16.00
CA GLU A 827 12.68 -18.48 -14.90
C GLU A 827 11.28 -19.11 -14.68
N LEU A 828 10.21 -18.35 -14.95
CA LEU A 828 8.82 -18.80 -14.86
C LEU A 828 8.36 -19.51 -16.13
N LEU A 829 8.80 -19.07 -17.31
CA LEU A 829 8.54 -19.73 -18.59
C LEU A 829 9.14 -21.14 -18.64
N GLU A 830 10.39 -21.30 -18.19
CA GLU A 830 11.05 -22.61 -18.11
C GLU A 830 10.47 -23.49 -16.99
N ALA A 831 9.95 -22.91 -15.89
CA ALA A 831 9.15 -23.67 -14.94
C ALA A 831 7.84 -24.18 -15.58
N TYR A 832 7.11 -23.33 -16.31
CA TYR A 832 5.90 -23.70 -17.03
C TYR A 832 6.18 -24.83 -18.05
N ALA A 833 7.23 -24.70 -18.86
CA ALA A 833 7.61 -25.67 -19.88
C ALA A 833 7.98 -27.03 -19.28
N ARG A 834 8.75 -27.04 -18.19
CA ARG A 834 9.11 -28.28 -17.48
C ARG A 834 7.89 -28.98 -16.87
N ILE A 835 6.89 -28.23 -16.41
CA ILE A 835 5.63 -28.75 -15.84
C ILE A 835 4.68 -29.26 -16.92
N ASN A 836 4.36 -28.43 -17.92
CA ASN A 836 3.30 -28.68 -18.91
C ASN A 836 3.79 -29.38 -20.19
N LYS A 837 5.11 -29.55 -20.36
CA LYS A 837 5.78 -30.11 -21.56
C LYS A 837 5.56 -29.31 -22.86
N VAL A 838 5.07 -28.08 -22.75
CA VAL A 838 4.83 -27.14 -23.85
C VAL A 838 5.14 -25.72 -23.37
N LYS A 839 5.67 -24.86 -24.26
CA LYS A 839 5.80 -23.42 -23.99
C LYS A 839 4.49 -22.71 -24.34
N PRO A 840 4.00 -21.77 -23.52
CA PRO A 840 2.80 -20.99 -23.85
C PRO A 840 3.03 -20.15 -25.10
N GLU A 841 2.10 -20.18 -26.03
CA GLU A 841 2.10 -19.35 -27.25
C GLU A 841 1.66 -17.91 -26.97
N ARG A 842 0.94 -17.71 -25.85
CA ARG A 842 0.20 -16.47 -25.54
C ARG A 842 0.50 -16.03 -24.10
N ILE A 843 0.92 -14.77 -23.94
CA ILE A 843 1.31 -14.20 -22.65
C ILE A 843 0.54 -12.91 -22.40
N ILE A 844 -0.07 -12.80 -21.22
CA ILE A 844 -0.76 -11.58 -20.79
C ILE A 844 -0.12 -11.12 -19.48
N LEU A 845 0.61 -10.00 -19.54
CA LEU A 845 1.32 -9.38 -18.44
C LEU A 845 0.48 -8.28 -17.80
N PHE A 846 0.32 -8.34 -16.48
CA PHE A 846 -0.32 -7.31 -15.68
C PHE A 846 0.69 -6.60 -14.77
N ARG A 847 0.72 -5.27 -14.77
CA ARG A 847 1.70 -4.45 -14.03
C ARG A 847 1.02 -3.49 -13.04
N ASP A 848 1.31 -3.59 -11.75
CA ASP A 848 0.85 -2.62 -10.72
C ASP A 848 1.88 -1.50 -10.52
N GLY A 849 1.66 -0.63 -9.53
CA GLY A 849 2.62 0.36 -9.02
C GLY A 849 2.77 1.60 -9.91
N VAL A 850 2.91 1.39 -11.21
CA VAL A 850 3.24 2.41 -12.22
C VAL A 850 2.12 3.43 -12.45
N SER A 851 2.54 4.70 -12.54
CA SER A 851 1.72 5.84 -12.93
C SER A 851 1.76 6.10 -14.45
N GLU A 852 0.84 6.92 -14.96
CA GLU A 852 0.76 7.34 -16.37
C GLU A 852 2.10 7.88 -16.91
N THR A 853 2.88 8.59 -16.09
CA THR A 853 4.21 9.11 -16.45
C THR A 853 5.32 8.04 -16.53
N GLN A 854 5.00 6.77 -16.29
CA GLN A 854 5.94 5.64 -16.29
C GLN A 854 5.56 4.55 -17.32
N PHE A 855 4.49 4.73 -18.09
CA PHE A 855 4.07 3.77 -19.13
C PHE A 855 5.14 3.55 -20.20
N ASP A 856 5.89 4.60 -20.55
CA ASP A 856 7.03 4.57 -21.47
C ASP A 856 8.12 3.58 -21.02
N MET A 857 8.53 3.64 -19.74
CA MET A 857 9.48 2.69 -19.14
C MET A 857 8.98 1.23 -19.23
N VAL A 858 7.68 1.00 -18.99
CA VAL A 858 7.10 -0.36 -19.10
C VAL A 858 7.11 -0.85 -20.57
N LEU A 859 6.85 0.04 -21.52
CA LEU A 859 6.77 -0.27 -22.96
C LEU A 859 8.12 -0.42 -23.65
N ASN A 860 9.09 0.42 -23.30
CA ASN A 860 10.34 0.56 -24.02
C ASN A 860 11.52 -0.07 -23.27
N GLU A 861 11.45 -0.19 -21.94
CA GLU A 861 12.42 -0.96 -21.15
C GLU A 861 11.87 -2.35 -20.76
N GLU A 862 10.87 -2.44 -19.87
CA GLU A 862 10.45 -3.73 -19.28
C GLU A 862 9.98 -4.73 -20.35
N LEU A 863 9.11 -4.33 -21.30
CA LEU A 863 8.65 -5.19 -22.40
C LEU A 863 9.80 -5.57 -23.36
N THR A 864 10.78 -4.69 -23.57
CA THR A 864 11.95 -4.98 -24.41
C THR A 864 12.86 -6.02 -23.75
N GLU A 865 13.04 -5.93 -22.44
CA GLU A 865 13.80 -6.89 -21.63
C GLU A 865 13.11 -8.25 -21.55
N ILE A 866 11.78 -8.28 -21.40
CA ILE A 866 10.99 -9.51 -21.46
C ILE A 866 11.15 -10.19 -22.82
N ARG A 867 10.88 -9.48 -23.93
CA ARG A 867 11.00 -10.06 -25.28
C ARG A 867 12.42 -10.58 -25.54
N ARG A 868 13.46 -9.82 -25.20
CA ARG A 868 14.87 -10.26 -25.32
C ARG A 868 15.19 -11.53 -24.51
N ALA A 869 14.53 -11.73 -23.36
CA ALA A 869 14.77 -12.88 -22.50
C ALA A 869 13.96 -14.13 -22.89
N ILE A 870 12.80 -13.98 -23.54
CA ILE A 870 11.90 -15.11 -23.85
C ILE A 870 11.76 -15.46 -25.33
N GLU A 871 11.97 -14.53 -26.26
CA GLU A 871 11.95 -14.83 -27.69
C GLU A 871 13.25 -15.55 -28.10
N SER A 872 13.13 -16.58 -28.93
CA SER A 872 14.28 -17.31 -29.51
C SER A 872 13.97 -17.75 -30.94
N ASP A 873 14.97 -18.31 -31.63
CA ASP A 873 14.73 -18.92 -32.94
C ASP A 873 13.68 -20.03 -32.83
N GLY A 874 12.61 -19.91 -33.61
CA GLY A 874 11.45 -20.79 -33.56
C GLY A 874 10.41 -20.54 -32.46
N TYR A 875 10.63 -19.62 -31.49
CA TYR A 875 9.66 -19.33 -30.43
C TYR A 875 9.49 -17.83 -30.18
N LYS A 876 8.31 -17.30 -30.55
CA LYS A 876 7.93 -15.89 -30.41
C LYS A 876 6.45 -15.80 -29.97
N PRO A 877 6.17 -15.78 -28.65
CA PRO A 877 4.80 -15.73 -28.15
C PRO A 877 4.18 -14.35 -28.35
N THR A 878 2.87 -14.28 -28.52
CA THR A 878 2.12 -13.01 -28.52
C THR A 878 2.00 -12.46 -27.10
N ILE A 879 2.17 -11.15 -26.92
CA ILE A 879 2.18 -10.48 -25.62
C ILE A 879 1.11 -9.37 -25.56
N THR A 880 0.33 -9.34 -24.48
CA THR A 880 -0.45 -8.16 -24.07
C THR A 880 0.10 -7.62 -22.76
N VAL A 881 0.24 -6.29 -22.65
CA VAL A 881 0.70 -5.59 -21.44
C VAL A 881 -0.40 -4.67 -20.93
N VAL A 882 -0.89 -4.96 -19.72
CA VAL A 882 -1.97 -4.20 -19.07
C VAL A 882 -1.49 -3.66 -17.72
N VAL A 883 -1.47 -2.35 -17.55
CA VAL A 883 -1.28 -1.73 -16.24
C VAL A 883 -2.57 -1.83 -15.43
N ALA A 884 -2.47 -2.19 -14.15
CA ALA A 884 -3.60 -2.36 -13.22
C ALA A 884 -3.41 -1.47 -11.97
N GLN A 885 -3.96 -0.26 -11.98
CA GLN A 885 -3.77 0.73 -10.92
C GLN A 885 -4.79 0.58 -9.79
N LYS A 886 -4.41 -0.07 -8.69
CA LYS A 886 -5.21 -0.12 -7.44
C LYS A 886 -5.24 1.19 -6.63
N ARG A 887 -4.45 2.22 -7.01
CA ARG A 887 -4.12 3.41 -6.17
C ARG A 887 -4.53 4.80 -6.72
N HIS A 888 -5.70 4.94 -7.36
CA HIS A 888 -6.24 6.26 -7.80
C HIS A 888 -7.31 6.90 -6.86
N LEU A 889 -7.79 8.10 -7.22
CA LEU A 889 -8.85 8.85 -6.51
C LEU A 889 -10.28 8.56 -6.98
N THR A 890 -10.48 8.08 -8.22
CA THR A 890 -11.81 7.82 -8.81
C THR A 890 -12.66 6.88 -7.94
N ARG A 891 -13.96 7.20 -7.79
CA ARG A 891 -15.03 6.43 -7.15
C ARG A 891 -16.30 6.51 -7.98
N LEU A 892 -17.11 5.46 -7.90
CA LEU A 892 -18.35 5.29 -8.65
C LEU A 892 -19.53 5.21 -7.67
N PHE A 893 -20.56 6.03 -7.89
CA PHE A 893 -21.76 6.09 -7.07
C PHE A 893 -22.99 5.81 -7.95
N PRO A 894 -23.88 4.86 -7.61
CA PRO A 894 -25.17 4.75 -8.29
C PRO A 894 -25.94 6.07 -8.21
N MET A 895 -26.48 6.54 -9.34
CA MET A 895 -27.30 7.76 -9.35
C MET A 895 -28.61 7.53 -8.58
N ASN A 896 -29.23 6.36 -8.79
CA ASN A 896 -30.36 5.87 -8.01
C ASN A 896 -29.87 4.93 -6.91
N GLU A 897 -30.05 5.30 -5.64
CA GLU A 897 -29.52 4.54 -4.50
C GLU A 897 -30.09 3.12 -4.38
N ARG A 898 -31.28 2.85 -4.93
CA ARG A 898 -31.87 1.50 -4.96
C ARG A 898 -31.03 0.52 -5.80
N GLU A 899 -30.32 1.03 -6.80
CA GLU A 899 -29.47 0.23 -7.68
C GLU A 899 -28.19 -0.26 -7.01
N GLY A 900 -27.77 0.37 -5.91
CA GLY A 900 -26.59 -0.01 -5.13
C GLY A 900 -26.82 -1.13 -4.11
N GLY A 901 -28.04 -1.68 -4.04
CA GLY A 901 -28.40 -2.76 -3.13
C GLY A 901 -28.13 -2.44 -1.65
N LYS A 902 -27.82 -3.46 -0.84
CA LYS A 902 -27.69 -3.32 0.62
C LYS A 902 -26.49 -2.50 1.10
N SER A 903 -25.47 -2.28 0.27
CA SER A 903 -24.30 -1.46 0.63
C SER A 903 -24.25 -0.09 -0.07
N GLY A 904 -25.19 0.20 -0.98
CA GLY A 904 -25.21 1.42 -1.79
C GLY A 904 -24.09 1.50 -2.85
N ASN A 905 -23.34 0.42 -3.06
CA ASN A 905 -22.20 0.37 -3.97
C ASN A 905 -22.60 -0.07 -5.37
N VAL A 906 -21.84 0.33 -6.39
CA VAL A 906 -21.97 -0.27 -7.73
C VAL A 906 -21.75 -1.80 -7.67
N PRO A 907 -22.48 -2.61 -8.46
CA PRO A 907 -22.37 -4.06 -8.40
C PRO A 907 -21.01 -4.58 -8.92
N PRO A 908 -20.66 -5.85 -8.62
CA PRO A 908 -19.58 -6.55 -9.29
C PRO A 908 -19.81 -6.57 -10.82
N GLY A 909 -18.74 -6.45 -11.59
CA GLY A 909 -18.79 -6.40 -13.06
C GLY A 909 -19.15 -5.03 -13.63
N THR A 910 -19.25 -3.97 -12.81
CA THR A 910 -19.50 -2.61 -13.31
C THR A 910 -18.25 -2.07 -14.02
N VAL A 911 -18.39 -1.72 -15.30
CA VAL A 911 -17.37 -1.12 -16.17
C VAL A 911 -17.75 0.31 -16.54
N VAL A 912 -16.75 1.20 -16.50
CA VAL A 912 -16.81 2.53 -17.12
C VAL A 912 -15.62 2.70 -18.04
N ASP A 913 -15.87 2.72 -19.34
CA ASP A 913 -14.89 2.82 -20.41
C ASP A 913 -15.15 4.01 -21.36
N LYS A 914 -15.84 5.04 -20.86
CA LYS A 914 -16.20 6.28 -21.58
C LYS A 914 -16.21 7.48 -20.63
N ILE A 915 -16.13 8.70 -21.17
CA ILE A 915 -16.29 10.02 -20.50
C ILE A 915 -15.14 10.36 -19.53
N ILE A 916 -14.87 9.52 -18.53
CA ILE A 916 -13.86 9.74 -17.45
C ILE A 916 -12.53 9.01 -17.70
N VAL A 917 -12.43 8.32 -18.83
CA VAL A 917 -11.26 7.56 -19.30
C VAL A 917 -10.39 8.43 -20.21
N HIS A 918 -9.27 7.92 -20.71
CA HIS A 918 -8.42 8.69 -21.63
C HIS A 918 -9.16 9.07 -22.92
N LEU A 919 -8.55 9.95 -23.72
CA LEU A 919 -9.09 10.43 -24.99
C LEU A 919 -9.16 9.28 -25.99
N ASP A 920 -7.98 8.74 -26.35
CA ASP A 920 -7.82 7.78 -27.44
C ASP A 920 -7.12 6.47 -27.00
N GLU A 921 -6.49 6.42 -25.82
CA GLU A 921 -5.82 5.21 -25.32
C GLU A 921 -6.83 4.14 -24.84
N PHE A 922 -6.40 2.88 -24.81
CA PHE A 922 -7.22 1.75 -24.38
C PHE A 922 -7.24 1.59 -22.84
N ASP A 923 -8.08 2.36 -22.15
CA ASP A 923 -8.25 2.27 -20.70
C ASP A 923 -9.71 2.13 -20.22
N PHE A 924 -9.91 1.55 -19.04
CA PHE A 924 -11.23 1.41 -18.40
C PHE A 924 -11.16 1.20 -16.89
N TYR A 925 -12.22 1.60 -16.18
CA TYR A 925 -12.45 1.26 -14.78
C TYR A 925 -13.33 0.01 -14.68
N LEU A 926 -12.92 -0.98 -13.88
CA LEU A 926 -13.71 -2.18 -13.57
C LEU A 926 -13.86 -2.34 -12.05
N ASN A 927 -15.09 -2.31 -11.56
CA ASN A 927 -15.45 -2.77 -10.21
C ASN A 927 -15.81 -4.27 -10.25
N SER A 928 -14.80 -5.14 -10.12
CA SER A 928 -14.96 -6.60 -10.17
C SER A 928 -15.56 -7.23 -8.90
N HIS A 929 -15.74 -6.48 -7.81
CA HIS A 929 -15.98 -7.04 -6.47
C HIS A 929 -17.19 -6.43 -5.75
N TYR A 930 -17.74 -7.16 -4.78
CA TYR A 930 -18.83 -6.66 -3.94
C TYR A 930 -18.27 -5.84 -2.77
N GLY A 931 -18.47 -4.51 -2.82
CA GLY A 931 -18.16 -3.62 -1.69
C GLY A 931 -19.12 -3.83 -0.53
N SER A 932 -18.69 -4.58 0.48
CA SER A 932 -19.48 -4.84 1.69
C SER A 932 -19.33 -3.78 2.78
N ILE A 933 -18.26 -2.98 2.76
CA ILE A 933 -17.93 -1.96 3.76
C ILE A 933 -17.37 -0.73 3.04
N GLY A 934 -17.83 0.46 3.43
CA GLY A 934 -17.41 1.73 2.83
C GLY A 934 -17.78 1.87 1.35
N THR A 935 -17.02 2.72 0.65
CA THR A 935 -17.19 2.98 -0.80
C THR A 935 -16.19 2.17 -1.61
N SER A 936 -16.68 1.39 -2.56
CA SER A 936 -15.90 0.52 -3.44
C SER A 936 -14.91 1.32 -4.27
N LYS A 937 -13.80 0.66 -4.59
CA LYS A 937 -12.80 1.20 -5.50
C LYS A 937 -12.72 0.30 -6.73
N PRO A 938 -13.17 0.73 -7.92
CA PRO A 938 -12.84 0.01 -9.15
C PRO A 938 -11.31 -0.01 -9.31
N THR A 939 -10.77 -0.99 -10.02
CA THR A 939 -9.38 -0.91 -10.51
C THR A 939 -9.39 -0.27 -11.90
N HIS A 940 -8.46 0.66 -12.13
CA HIS A 940 -8.25 1.28 -13.44
C HIS A 940 -7.24 0.42 -14.21
N TYR A 941 -7.65 -0.08 -15.38
CA TYR A 941 -6.78 -0.81 -16.30
C TYR A 941 -6.44 0.07 -17.51
N HIS A 942 -5.16 0.12 -17.89
CA HIS A 942 -4.67 0.70 -19.16
C HIS A 942 -3.97 -0.41 -19.94
N VAL A 943 -4.36 -0.65 -21.19
CA VAL A 943 -3.60 -1.53 -22.09
C VAL A 943 -2.51 -0.68 -22.75
N LEU A 944 -1.26 -1.09 -22.60
CA LEU A 944 -0.13 -0.39 -23.20
C LEU A 944 0.26 -1.00 -24.54
N TRP A 945 0.22 -2.33 -24.64
CA TRP A 945 0.57 -3.10 -25.83
C TRP A 945 -0.34 -4.33 -25.96
N ASP A 946 -0.68 -4.73 -27.19
CA ASP A 946 -1.50 -5.91 -27.43
C ASP A 946 -1.22 -6.60 -28.78
N ASP A 947 -0.44 -7.67 -28.77
CA ASP A 947 -0.24 -8.53 -29.95
C ASP A 947 -1.48 -9.44 -30.24
N HIS A 948 -2.46 -9.52 -29.33
CA HIS A 948 -3.63 -10.40 -29.48
C HIS A 948 -4.86 -9.71 -30.12
N ALA A 949 -4.84 -8.38 -30.27
CA ALA A 949 -5.93 -7.56 -30.81
C ALA A 949 -7.29 -7.79 -30.13
N PHE A 950 -7.33 -7.75 -28.79
CA PHE A 950 -8.55 -7.82 -28.01
C PHE A 950 -9.46 -6.61 -28.27
N SER A 951 -10.77 -6.84 -28.42
CA SER A 951 -11.76 -5.77 -28.26
C SER A 951 -11.95 -5.38 -26.78
N SER A 952 -12.54 -4.21 -26.53
CA SER A 952 -12.91 -3.75 -25.19
C SER A 952 -13.69 -4.81 -24.41
N ASP A 953 -14.74 -5.39 -25.03
CA ASP A 953 -15.57 -6.40 -24.37
C ASP A 953 -14.81 -7.69 -24.08
N GLN A 954 -13.95 -8.16 -25.00
CA GLN A 954 -13.17 -9.38 -24.79
C GLN A 954 -12.21 -9.23 -23.60
N LEU A 955 -11.43 -8.14 -23.54
CA LEU A 955 -10.46 -7.93 -22.47
C LEU A 955 -11.13 -7.62 -21.12
N GLN A 956 -12.20 -6.82 -21.12
CA GLN A 956 -12.96 -6.53 -19.89
C GLN A 956 -13.59 -7.81 -19.31
N ARG A 957 -14.18 -8.67 -20.17
CA ARG A 957 -14.73 -9.97 -19.78
C ARG A 957 -13.64 -10.96 -19.35
N LEU A 958 -12.46 -10.96 -20.00
CA LEU A 958 -11.29 -11.73 -19.59
C LEU A 958 -10.83 -11.37 -18.17
N ILE A 959 -10.55 -10.09 -17.92
CA ILE A 959 -10.09 -9.61 -16.60
C ILE A 959 -11.15 -9.88 -15.52
N TYR A 960 -12.44 -9.59 -15.81
CA TYR A 960 -13.50 -9.85 -14.84
C TYR A 960 -13.68 -11.34 -14.54
N SER A 961 -13.50 -12.22 -15.54
CA SER A 961 -13.53 -13.68 -15.33
C SER A 961 -12.36 -14.15 -14.48
N LEU A 962 -11.15 -13.67 -14.76
CA LEU A 962 -9.95 -13.96 -13.97
C LEU A 962 -10.13 -13.53 -12.49
N CYS A 963 -10.82 -12.42 -12.19
CA CYS A 963 -11.08 -12.01 -10.80
C CYS A 963 -11.79 -13.07 -9.93
N TYR A 964 -12.36 -14.14 -10.49
CA TYR A 964 -12.92 -15.28 -9.75
C TYR A 964 -11.91 -16.40 -9.43
N THR A 965 -10.75 -16.49 -10.11
CA THR A 965 -9.81 -17.63 -9.97
C THR A 965 -8.91 -17.57 -8.74
N PHE A 966 -9.23 -16.72 -7.76
CA PHE A 966 -8.44 -16.52 -6.55
C PHE A 966 -8.85 -17.50 -5.43
N PRO A 967 -7.97 -18.43 -5.00
CA PRO A 967 -8.35 -19.60 -4.20
C PRO A 967 -8.61 -19.30 -2.72
N ARG A 968 -8.40 -18.07 -2.24
CA ARG A 968 -8.55 -17.71 -0.81
C ARG A 968 -10.01 -17.56 -0.36
N CYS A 969 -10.95 -17.41 -1.28
CA CYS A 969 -12.35 -17.10 -0.98
C CYS A 969 -13.29 -17.44 -2.14
N THR A 970 -14.57 -17.66 -1.84
CA THR A 970 -15.59 -18.01 -2.84
C THR A 970 -16.30 -16.77 -3.41
N LYS A 971 -15.52 -15.76 -3.81
CA LYS A 971 -16.03 -14.48 -4.34
C LYS A 971 -14.98 -13.79 -5.23
N PRO A 972 -15.39 -12.93 -6.18
CA PRO A 972 -14.45 -12.19 -6.99
C PRO A 972 -13.68 -11.14 -6.17
N ILE A 973 -12.40 -10.98 -6.50
CA ILE A 973 -11.50 -9.98 -5.89
C ILE A 973 -11.42 -8.69 -6.71
N SER A 974 -11.04 -7.59 -6.07
CA SER A 974 -11.03 -6.22 -6.61
C SER A 974 -9.97 -5.93 -7.68
N LEU A 975 -9.03 -6.86 -7.85
CA LEU A 975 -7.81 -6.75 -8.65
C LEU A 975 -7.58 -8.11 -9.32
N VAL A 976 -7.07 -8.13 -10.55
CA VAL A 976 -6.85 -9.38 -11.30
C VAL A 976 -5.82 -10.28 -10.57
N PRO A 977 -6.03 -11.62 -10.47
CA PRO A 977 -5.23 -12.45 -9.57
C PRO A 977 -3.71 -12.41 -9.78
N PRO A 978 -3.15 -12.42 -11.02
CA PRO A 978 -1.69 -12.38 -11.22
C PRO A 978 -1.03 -11.22 -10.45
N VAL A 979 -1.67 -10.04 -10.45
CA VAL A 979 -1.20 -8.87 -9.71
C VAL A 979 -1.40 -9.03 -8.21
N TYR A 980 -2.52 -9.60 -7.78
CA TYR A 980 -2.75 -9.90 -6.36
C TYR A 980 -1.69 -10.89 -5.82
N TYR A 981 -1.22 -11.85 -6.63
CA TYR A 981 -0.09 -12.70 -6.28
C TYR A 981 1.21 -11.92 -6.19
N ALA A 982 1.52 -11.06 -7.17
CA ALA A 982 2.72 -10.24 -7.14
C ALA A 982 2.79 -9.32 -5.89
N ASP A 983 1.69 -8.64 -5.54
CA ASP A 983 1.56 -7.82 -4.31
C ASP A 983 1.84 -8.66 -3.04
N LEU A 984 1.17 -9.81 -2.92
CA LEU A 984 1.36 -10.72 -1.77
C LEU A 984 2.78 -11.28 -1.69
N VAL A 985 3.42 -11.56 -2.83
CA VAL A 985 4.79 -12.09 -2.89
C VAL A 985 5.82 -10.99 -2.61
N ALA A 986 5.67 -9.79 -3.19
CA ALA A 986 6.54 -8.65 -2.89
C ALA A 986 6.46 -8.24 -1.40
N TYR A 987 5.26 -8.30 -0.81
CA TYR A 987 5.08 -8.14 0.63
C TYR A 987 5.72 -9.27 1.44
N ARG A 988 5.66 -10.53 0.99
CA ARG A 988 6.38 -11.65 1.63
C ARG A 988 7.90 -11.48 1.55
N GLY A 989 8.42 -11.02 0.42
CA GLY A 989 9.85 -10.72 0.27
C GLY A 989 10.31 -9.56 1.16
N ARG A 990 9.46 -8.55 1.38
CA ARG A 990 9.68 -7.52 2.42
C ARG A 990 9.77 -8.15 3.82
N GLN A 991 8.88 -9.07 4.16
CA GLN A 991 8.93 -9.83 5.43
C GLN A 991 10.23 -10.64 5.59
N TYR A 992 10.77 -11.24 4.51
CA TYR A 992 12.08 -11.92 4.54
C TYR A 992 13.24 -10.94 4.80
N TYR A 993 13.25 -9.81 4.09
CA TYR A 993 14.27 -8.76 4.26
C TYR A 993 14.30 -8.20 5.69
N GLU A 994 13.13 -7.85 6.23
CA GLU A 994 13.00 -7.38 7.61
C GLU A 994 13.45 -8.44 8.63
N SER A 995 13.16 -9.73 8.39
CA SER A 995 13.63 -10.83 9.25
C SER A 995 15.16 -10.96 9.26
N LEU A 996 15.83 -10.67 8.14
CA LEU A 996 17.30 -10.71 8.06
C LEU A 996 17.94 -9.51 8.76
N ASN A 997 17.36 -8.31 8.65
CA ASN A 997 17.85 -7.12 9.36
C ASN A 997 17.67 -7.25 10.88
N ASP A 998 16.53 -7.77 11.34
CA ASP A 998 16.30 -8.08 12.76
C ASP A 998 17.34 -9.08 13.27
N TYR A 999 17.72 -10.09 12.47
CA TYR A 999 18.72 -11.09 12.82
C TYR A 999 20.18 -10.57 12.79
N ARG A 1000 20.49 -9.57 11.97
CA ARG A 1000 21.82 -8.92 11.93
C ARG A 1000 22.03 -7.89 13.06
N SER A 1001 20.96 -7.38 13.66
CA SER A 1001 21.00 -6.30 14.66
C SER A 1001 21.39 -6.66 16.12
N PRO A 1002 21.39 -7.91 16.62
CA PRO A 1002 21.61 -8.21 18.04
C PRO A 1002 23.10 -8.45 18.36
N ALA A 1003 23.96 -7.45 18.13
CA ALA A 1003 25.39 -7.53 18.49
C ALA A 1003 26.06 -6.20 18.88
N SER A 1004 25.65 -5.06 18.30
CA SER A 1004 26.41 -3.80 18.37
C SER A 1004 25.75 -2.69 19.20
N THR A 1005 25.35 -2.98 20.43
CA THR A 1005 24.81 -1.98 21.38
C THR A 1005 25.35 -2.13 22.81
N SER A 1006 26.57 -2.63 22.97
CA SER A 1006 27.39 -2.41 24.17
C SER A 1006 28.23 -1.15 23.98
N SER A 1007 28.41 -0.37 25.06
CA SER A 1007 29.01 0.96 24.99
C SER A 1007 30.52 0.96 25.25
N SER A 1008 31.30 1.43 24.27
CA SER A 1008 32.65 1.96 24.52
C SER A 1008 32.93 3.17 23.62
N SER A 1009 33.32 4.28 24.24
CA SER A 1009 33.75 5.49 23.56
C SER A 1009 35.27 5.54 23.50
N SER A 1010 35.85 5.21 22.34
CA SER A 1010 37.28 5.40 22.07
C SER A 1010 37.53 5.74 20.60
N SER A 1011 38.23 6.84 20.36
CA SER A 1011 38.53 7.33 19.01
C SER A 1011 39.64 6.48 18.36
N SER A 1012 39.33 5.74 17.30
CA SER A 1012 40.35 5.21 16.38
C SER A 1012 39.76 5.03 14.98
N THR A 1013 40.56 5.34 13.95
CA THR A 1013 40.09 5.46 12.57
C THR A 1013 40.15 4.10 11.86
N PHE A 1014 39.01 3.43 11.71
CA PHE A 1014 38.85 2.29 10.81
C PHE A 1014 37.88 2.62 9.66
N SER A 1015 38.43 2.70 8.46
CA SER A 1015 37.72 2.99 7.21
C SER A 1015 36.97 1.77 6.69
N ILE A 1016 35.75 1.55 7.16
CA ILE A 1016 34.83 0.57 6.58
C ILE A 1016 34.20 1.16 5.31
N SER A 1017 34.70 0.76 4.15
CA SER A 1017 34.17 1.12 2.83
C SER A 1017 32.90 0.33 2.46
N SER A 1018 31.84 0.48 3.26
CA SER A 1018 30.55 -0.16 3.00
C SER A 1018 29.76 0.55 1.89
N SER A 1019 30.17 0.35 0.64
CA SER A 1019 29.40 0.79 -0.54
C SER A 1019 28.03 0.09 -0.57
N PRO A 1020 26.90 0.80 -0.68
CA PRO A 1020 25.54 0.23 -0.59
C PRO A 1020 25.11 -0.63 -1.80
N ALA A 1021 26.06 -1.08 -2.62
CA ALA A 1021 25.82 -2.01 -3.72
C ALA A 1021 25.83 -3.49 -3.27
N SER A 1022 26.51 -3.82 -2.16
CA SER A 1022 26.75 -5.21 -1.75
C SER A 1022 25.55 -5.91 -1.09
N ASP A 1023 24.69 -5.19 -0.36
CA ASP A 1023 23.56 -5.80 0.36
C ASP A 1023 22.44 -6.33 -0.54
N HIS A 1024 22.40 -5.92 -1.81
CA HIS A 1024 21.46 -6.48 -2.80
C HIS A 1024 21.76 -7.95 -3.14
N ILE A 1025 23.02 -8.39 -3.01
CA ILE A 1025 23.51 -9.68 -3.50
C ILE A 1025 23.01 -10.86 -2.65
N ASN A 1026 22.65 -10.62 -1.38
CA ASN A 1026 22.28 -11.65 -0.40
C ASN A 1026 20.78 -11.67 -0.05
N PHE A 1027 19.89 -11.30 -0.99
CA PHE A 1027 18.45 -11.51 -0.81
C PHE A 1027 18.08 -13.00 -0.99
N PRO A 1028 17.29 -13.62 -0.10
CA PRO A 1028 17.06 -15.05 -0.12
C PRO A 1028 16.14 -15.47 -1.28
N LYS A 1029 16.57 -16.49 -2.04
CA LYS A 1029 15.71 -17.21 -2.99
C LYS A 1029 14.77 -18.15 -2.23
N LEU A 1030 13.67 -18.56 -2.85
CA LEU A 1030 12.76 -19.58 -2.32
C LEU A 1030 13.43 -20.96 -2.36
N HIS A 1031 13.05 -21.87 -1.45
CA HIS A 1031 13.52 -23.25 -1.50
C HIS A 1031 13.05 -23.95 -2.80
N CYS A 1032 13.84 -24.87 -3.35
CA CYS A 1032 13.55 -25.53 -4.63
C CYS A 1032 12.22 -26.32 -4.63
N ASP A 1033 11.85 -26.91 -3.50
CA ASP A 1033 10.55 -27.59 -3.33
C ASP A 1033 9.34 -26.65 -3.32
N LEU A 1034 9.57 -25.34 -3.09
CA LEU A 1034 8.54 -24.33 -2.86
C LEU A 1034 8.47 -23.24 -3.92
N GLU A 1035 9.53 -23.02 -4.71
CA GLU A 1035 9.59 -21.94 -5.72
C GLU A 1035 8.47 -22.00 -6.77
N ASN A 1036 7.90 -23.19 -6.98
CA ASN A 1036 6.82 -23.44 -7.93
C ASN A 1036 5.46 -23.71 -7.23
N LEU A 1037 5.34 -23.35 -5.95
CA LEU A 1037 4.14 -23.50 -5.12
C LEU A 1037 3.63 -22.15 -4.55
N MET A 1038 2.37 -22.15 -4.11
CA MET A 1038 1.61 -20.94 -3.78
C MET A 1038 1.81 -20.47 -2.33
N ILE A 1039 3.06 -20.25 -1.91
CA ILE A 1039 3.47 -19.94 -0.51
C ILE A 1039 2.76 -18.73 0.14
N CYS A 1040 2.25 -17.80 -0.65
CA CYS A 1040 1.63 -16.56 -0.17
C CYS A 1040 0.11 -16.65 0.12
N ILE A 1041 -0.50 -17.81 -0.11
CA ILE A 1041 -1.95 -18.05 0.08
C ILE A 1041 -2.39 -18.09 1.55
#